data_AF-A0A430RAR1-F1
#
_entry.id   AF-A0A430RAR1-F1
#
_cell.length_a   1.000
_cell.length_b   1.000
_cell.length_c   1.000
_cell.angle_alpha   90.00
_cell.angle_beta   90.00
_cell.angle_gamma   90.00
#
_symmetry.space_group_name_H-M   'P 1'
#
loop_
_entity.id
_entity.type
_entity.pdbx_description
1 polymer ?
#
loop_
_entity_poly.entity_id
_entity_poly.type
_entity_poly.pdbx_seq_one_letter_code
_entity_poly.pdbx_strand_id
1 'polypeptide(L)'
;MPPRTAKEVRRDRPRRQVEEAFRQSPGVVLAAGAGYGKTSLASEFSGVYVALAEEAKDPAVFLWHLLAAYQGRAELQRVAELLEAGAWPRALEALLGALEPLGFHLLVLDEVHRAESPGVLKVVQGLVRLPGLRLLLLSRKATPFAFLTVLSERELAFDPEEACQLAKALAPELPAFEVERALSLVRGWPLGLRVVLLAMRRGLKPELALESAEGLLAYLAYGLPEEVLREASRLALLGEVPEAEGQALLPYAEDLLLERREGKLWFHPLVRSALKTLLPEAEARGLLTKAAEEALARGEGIRAAGFLLEAGRLGHVADLLVQEGFSWLARGLTYTVLRLLAHLPEALRQGRRALDLLEAEALRQAGRYQEAEAAYQKALRAGETRAYLGLARLFLDTVEPARGRPYLEEASRLFPAEARLLLAENLLNEGRVAEAEALGFSGSRLLLRQGRPKEALARLRESEDPGLHRPPQNHREGTLLRSLLECVAGDAEEGLRWAERGLWEAEVLGSPFGMSLAQARRGHALLVLERLEEAKAAYQAALAMAEGGPARLRVEALGGLAALGDEKAYREMVRLARTAGDLWVEGFLTLMAAVAWLRRGEVFSLPTLPLLDPFLQALAEAYPFGDGWEDLLRVYPFLAHRTLFSPPVSRVRRALWRLGRLPVPYHPGVRVEIRVLGGFEVRVEGRLVRFRRDKARLLLALLVATQWEKEDLLEALSVSPGEFRVLWWEVVNALEPDRPRGARPYFLRQKPYGLFRQAPELYLDLEDPKAPLAPPYLGLDHPFLDEVSRAYLEERRRELLQSPRLEDWLLALRLDPLDEEVLKRLCGTPAQEEALRLRQRALEELGLKA
;
A
#
# COMPACT_ATOMS: atom_id res chain seq x y z
N MET A 1 18.87 1.41 30.16
CA MET A 1 19.70 2.54 29.68
C MET A 1 20.78 1.99 28.74
N PRO A 2 21.27 2.76 27.76
CA PRO A 2 22.43 2.36 26.95
C PRO A 2 23.63 2.05 27.85
N PRO A 3 24.42 1.01 27.51
CA PRO A 3 25.62 0.70 28.26
C PRO A 3 26.63 1.86 28.19
N ARG A 4 27.39 2.04 29.27
CA ARG A 4 28.46 3.01 29.36
C ARG A 4 29.74 2.33 29.79
N THR A 5 30.82 2.64 29.10
CA THR A 5 32.16 2.24 29.51
C THR A 5 32.71 3.21 30.57
N ALA A 6 33.59 2.72 31.44
CA ALA A 6 34.19 3.56 32.47
C ALA A 6 35.01 4.70 31.84
N LYS A 7 34.94 5.92 32.40
CA LYS A 7 35.67 7.11 31.92
C LYS A 7 35.36 7.49 30.47
N GLU A 8 34.08 7.44 30.09
CA GLU A 8 33.62 7.98 28.79
C GLU A 8 33.78 9.49 28.70
N VAL A 9 34.10 9.96 27.50
CA VAL A 9 34.25 11.38 27.15
C VAL A 9 32.97 11.85 26.47
N ARG A 10 32.49 13.03 26.86
CA ARG A 10 31.33 13.68 26.25
C ARG A 10 31.67 14.14 24.82
N ARG A 11 30.80 13.86 23.86
CA ARG A 11 31.05 14.11 22.44
C ARG A 11 30.18 15.23 21.86
N ASP A 12 30.47 16.48 22.25
CA ASP A 12 29.62 17.63 21.91
C ASP A 12 29.52 17.91 20.39
N ARG A 13 30.59 17.65 19.62
CA ARG A 13 30.59 17.85 18.16
C ARG A 13 29.57 16.95 17.45
N PRO A 14 29.66 15.61 17.52
CA PRO A 14 28.67 14.75 16.88
C PRO A 14 27.28 14.86 17.53
N ARG A 15 27.17 15.19 18.82
CA ARG A 15 25.88 15.48 19.49
C ARG A 15 25.13 16.62 18.82
N ARG A 16 25.80 17.74 18.54
CA ARG A 16 25.21 18.89 17.80
C ARG A 16 24.80 18.51 16.38
N GLN A 17 25.57 17.66 15.70
CA GLN A 17 25.24 17.18 14.35
C GLN A 17 23.95 16.34 14.34
N VAL A 18 23.75 15.49 15.35
CA VAL A 18 22.50 14.73 15.52
C VAL A 18 21.32 15.67 15.80
N GLU A 19 21.50 16.67 16.67
CA GLU A 19 20.46 17.67 16.98
C GLU A 19 20.04 18.48 15.74
N GLU A 20 20.99 18.86 14.88
CA GLU A 20 20.71 19.54 13.61
C GLU A 20 19.98 18.63 12.63
N ALA A 21 20.40 17.37 12.50
CA ALA A 21 19.76 16.40 11.62
C ALA A 21 18.28 16.16 11.99
N PHE A 22 17.95 16.13 13.29
CA PHE A 22 16.56 16.02 13.76
C PHE A 22 15.66 17.21 13.43
N ARG A 23 16.21 18.36 13.00
CA ARG A 23 15.41 19.48 12.50
C ARG A 23 14.91 19.25 11.07
N GLN A 24 15.59 18.38 10.32
CA GLN A 24 15.36 18.16 8.89
C GLN A 24 14.74 16.78 8.61
N SER A 25 14.80 15.85 9.56
CA SER A 25 14.33 14.47 9.41
C SER A 25 13.69 13.93 10.69
N PRO A 26 12.63 13.11 10.60
CA PRO A 26 12.05 12.41 11.75
C PRO A 26 12.98 11.36 12.36
N GLY A 27 14.07 10.99 11.67
CA GLY A 27 15.06 10.07 12.19
C GLY A 27 16.49 10.32 11.69
N VAL A 28 17.46 9.81 12.44
CA VAL A 28 18.90 9.91 12.16
C VAL A 28 19.53 8.53 12.27
N VAL A 29 20.39 8.19 11.31
CA VAL A 29 21.16 6.93 11.32
C VAL A 29 22.61 7.24 11.61
N LEU A 30 23.14 6.67 12.68
CA LEU A 30 24.58 6.62 12.94
C LEU A 30 25.14 5.37 12.27
N ALA A 31 25.72 5.52 11.08
CA ALA A 31 26.20 4.42 10.25
C ALA A 31 27.73 4.33 10.29
N ALA A 32 28.25 3.50 11.18
CA ALA A 32 29.68 3.35 11.39
C ALA A 32 30.05 1.97 11.92
N GLY A 33 31.28 1.52 11.68
CA GLY A 33 31.84 0.29 12.22
C GLY A 33 31.72 0.15 13.74
N ALA A 34 32.00 -1.04 14.25
CA ALA A 34 32.02 -1.27 15.69
C ALA A 34 33.12 -0.39 16.36
N GLY A 35 32.85 0.14 17.55
CA GLY A 35 33.81 0.99 18.27
C GLY A 35 33.84 2.48 17.89
N TYR A 36 32.97 2.97 16.98
CA TYR A 36 32.83 4.40 16.66
C TYR A 36 32.07 5.25 17.69
N GLY A 37 31.74 4.68 18.86
CA GLY A 37 31.07 5.41 19.95
C GLY A 37 29.59 5.75 19.68
N LYS A 38 28.92 5.00 18.79
CA LYS A 38 27.48 5.18 18.47
C LYS A 38 26.60 5.08 19.74
N THR A 39 26.77 4.01 20.51
CA THR A 39 25.99 3.74 21.72
C THR A 39 26.33 4.76 22.83
N SER A 40 27.61 5.09 23.00
CA SER A 40 28.03 6.13 23.96
C SER A 40 27.43 7.49 23.61
N LEU A 41 27.45 7.90 22.34
CA LEU A 41 26.81 9.14 21.87
C LEU A 41 25.29 9.10 22.09
N ALA A 42 24.64 7.98 21.79
CA ALA A 42 23.20 7.83 22.01
C ALA A 42 22.82 7.91 23.50
N SER A 43 23.73 7.54 24.40
CA SER A 43 23.55 7.65 25.86
C SER A 43 23.48 9.08 26.38
N GLU A 44 23.86 10.07 25.57
CA GLU A 44 23.75 11.49 25.90
C GLU A 44 22.33 12.02 25.66
N PHE A 45 21.50 11.27 24.94
CA PHE A 45 20.11 11.64 24.69
C PHE A 45 19.15 10.94 25.67
N SER A 46 18.14 11.69 26.13
CA SER A 46 17.07 11.12 26.96
C SER A 46 15.99 10.53 26.06
N GLY A 47 15.72 9.23 26.20
CA GLY A 47 14.75 8.53 25.37
C GLY A 47 14.51 7.09 25.80
N VAL A 48 13.67 6.39 25.02
CA VAL A 48 13.51 4.93 25.12
C VAL A 48 14.67 4.29 24.37
N TYR A 49 15.33 3.30 24.98
CA TYR A 49 16.49 2.62 24.39
C TYR A 49 16.19 1.13 24.22
N VAL A 50 16.42 0.62 23.02
CA VAL A 50 16.23 -0.77 22.65
C VAL A 50 17.50 -1.27 21.98
N ALA A 51 18.12 -2.30 22.55
CA ALA A 51 19.24 -3.00 21.93
C ALA A 51 18.72 -4.22 21.17
N LEU A 52 19.09 -4.33 19.90
CA LEU A 52 18.60 -5.37 19.00
C LEU A 52 19.69 -6.39 18.70
N ALA A 53 19.27 -7.64 18.55
CA ALA A 53 20.11 -8.75 18.13
C ALA A 53 19.45 -9.50 16.96
N GLU A 54 20.04 -10.61 16.52
CA GLU A 54 19.59 -11.27 15.29
C GLU A 54 18.19 -11.88 15.38
N GLU A 55 17.74 -12.23 16.58
CA GLU A 55 16.37 -12.67 16.85
C GLU A 55 15.34 -11.61 16.48
N ALA A 56 15.71 -10.33 16.56
CA ALA A 56 14.85 -9.22 16.19
C ALA A 56 14.70 -9.05 14.67
N LYS A 57 15.32 -9.90 13.83
CA LYS A 57 14.95 -10.04 12.40
C LYS A 57 13.50 -10.47 12.24
N ASP A 58 12.96 -11.13 13.26
CA ASP A 58 11.54 -11.44 13.34
C ASP A 58 10.74 -10.21 13.82
N PRO A 59 9.78 -9.70 13.03
CA PRO A 59 9.00 -8.53 13.42
C PRO A 59 8.25 -8.71 14.74
N ALA A 60 7.79 -9.92 15.07
CA ALA A 60 7.11 -10.17 16.34
C ALA A 60 8.07 -9.98 17.52
N VAL A 61 9.30 -10.50 17.41
CA VAL A 61 10.35 -10.32 18.45
C VAL A 61 10.75 -8.85 18.56
N PHE A 62 10.88 -8.15 17.44
CA PHE A 62 11.14 -6.72 17.43
C PHE A 62 10.06 -5.94 18.20
N LEU A 63 8.79 -6.26 17.96
CA LEU A 63 7.67 -5.64 18.66
C LEU A 63 7.62 -6.02 20.15
N TRP A 64 8.00 -7.24 20.53
CA TRP A 64 8.18 -7.60 21.94
C TRP A 64 9.25 -6.75 22.63
N HIS A 65 10.37 -6.47 21.95
CA HIS A 65 11.38 -5.55 22.49
C HIS A 65 10.85 -4.12 22.65
N LEU A 66 10.07 -3.62 21.69
CA LEU A 66 9.40 -2.32 21.83
C LEU A 66 8.40 -2.32 22.97
N LEU A 67 7.55 -3.35 23.07
CA LEU A 67 6.57 -3.50 24.13
C LEU A 67 7.23 -3.45 25.50
N ALA A 68 8.30 -4.23 25.70
CA ALA A 68 9.07 -4.22 26.94
C ALA A 68 9.67 -2.85 27.24
N ALA A 69 10.18 -2.14 26.22
CA ALA A 69 10.80 -0.83 26.40
C ALA A 69 9.80 0.30 26.70
N TYR A 70 8.56 0.17 26.24
CA TYR A 70 7.46 1.10 26.50
C TYR A 70 6.54 0.65 27.64
N GLN A 71 6.83 -0.47 28.30
CA GLN A 71 6.06 -0.94 29.45
C GLN A 71 6.03 0.12 30.55
N GLY A 72 4.83 0.38 31.07
CA GLY A 72 4.60 1.45 32.06
C GLY A 72 4.61 2.88 31.50
N ARG A 73 4.79 3.05 30.19
CA ARG A 73 4.67 4.35 29.50
C ARG A 73 3.39 4.48 28.68
N ALA A 74 2.86 3.37 28.15
CA ALA A 74 1.64 3.32 27.36
C ALA A 74 0.78 2.09 27.71
N GLU A 75 -0.49 2.11 27.32
CA GLU A 75 -1.42 0.98 27.44
C GLU A 75 -1.15 -0.06 26.35
N LEU A 76 -0.46 -1.14 26.70
CA LEU A 76 0.08 -2.12 25.74
C LEU A 76 -0.53 -3.53 25.87
N GLN A 77 -1.56 -3.71 26.69
CA GLN A 77 -2.18 -5.02 26.93
C GLN A 77 -2.66 -5.67 25.62
N ARG A 78 -3.31 -4.88 24.76
CA ARG A 78 -3.78 -5.36 23.46
C ARG A 78 -2.65 -5.76 22.52
N VAL A 79 -1.51 -5.06 22.60
CA VAL A 79 -0.32 -5.38 21.80
C VAL A 79 0.23 -6.75 22.21
N ALA A 80 0.32 -7.02 23.52
CA ALA A 80 0.76 -8.32 24.04
C ALA A 80 -0.14 -9.46 23.57
N GLU A 81 -1.46 -9.33 23.74
CA GLU A 81 -2.44 -10.34 23.28
C GLU A 81 -2.30 -10.67 21.79
N LEU A 82 -2.11 -9.63 20.96
CA LEU A 82 -1.95 -9.80 19.52
C LEU A 82 -0.62 -10.47 19.16
N LEU A 83 0.47 -10.15 19.87
CA LEU A 83 1.75 -10.81 19.68
C LEU A 83 1.72 -12.28 20.13
N GLU A 84 1.07 -12.59 21.25
CA GLU A 84 0.86 -13.97 21.73
C GLU A 84 0.06 -14.80 20.73
N ALA A 85 -0.93 -14.19 20.09
CA ALA A 85 -1.72 -14.80 19.01
C ALA A 85 -0.97 -14.87 17.65
N GLY A 86 0.29 -14.41 17.58
CA GLY A 86 1.08 -14.37 16.35
C GLY A 86 0.62 -13.32 15.32
N ALA A 87 -0.24 -12.38 15.71
CA ALA A 87 -0.79 -11.32 14.87
C ALA A 87 0.07 -10.05 14.91
N TRP A 88 1.38 -10.17 14.68
CA TRP A 88 2.33 -9.06 14.74
C TRP A 88 1.93 -7.82 13.91
N PRO A 89 1.31 -7.93 12.72
CA PRO A 89 0.78 -6.79 11.96
C PRO A 89 -0.19 -5.91 12.76
N ARG A 90 -1.14 -6.54 13.45
CA ARG A 90 -2.12 -5.86 14.29
C ARG A 90 -1.48 -5.33 15.55
N ALA A 91 -0.50 -6.06 16.09
CA ALA A 91 0.26 -5.59 17.23
C ALA A 91 1.04 -4.32 16.89
N LEU A 92 1.60 -4.19 15.68
CA LEU A 92 2.20 -2.94 15.21
C LEU A 92 1.16 -1.82 15.18
N GLU A 93 -0.01 -2.02 14.56
CA GLU A 93 -1.06 -0.99 14.54
C GLU A 93 -1.49 -0.56 15.95
N ALA A 94 -1.75 -1.54 16.83
CA ALA A 94 -2.10 -1.28 18.21
C ALA A 94 -0.97 -0.56 18.96
N LEU A 95 0.29 -0.90 18.68
CA LEU A 95 1.45 -0.21 19.25
C LEU A 95 1.52 1.24 18.76
N LEU A 96 1.39 1.47 17.46
CA LEU A 96 1.42 2.83 16.90
C LEU A 96 0.31 3.70 17.52
N GLY A 97 -0.92 3.18 17.63
CA GLY A 97 -2.03 3.87 18.29
C GLY A 97 -1.81 4.09 19.79
N ALA A 98 -1.13 3.18 20.48
CA ALA A 98 -0.78 3.34 21.90
C ALA A 98 0.35 4.36 22.13
N LEU A 99 1.25 4.54 21.15
CA LEU A 99 2.37 5.49 21.24
C LEU A 99 1.99 6.90 20.82
N GLU A 100 0.98 7.08 19.96
CA GLU A 100 0.54 8.39 19.47
C GLU A 100 0.21 9.40 20.60
N PRO A 101 -0.48 9.03 21.69
CA PRO A 101 -0.78 9.96 22.79
C PRO A 101 0.44 10.42 23.60
N LEU A 102 1.60 9.78 23.48
CA LEU A 102 2.81 10.13 24.25
C LEU A 102 3.43 11.45 23.79
N GLY A 103 3.11 11.93 22.59
CA GLY A 103 3.68 13.16 22.03
C GLY A 103 5.18 13.06 21.78
N PHE A 104 5.90 14.18 21.95
CA PHE A 104 7.29 14.30 21.54
C PHE A 104 8.26 13.48 22.41
N HIS A 105 8.90 12.47 21.82
CA HIS A 105 9.92 11.67 22.49
C HIS A 105 10.91 11.01 21.51
N LEU A 106 12.02 10.51 22.04
CA LEU A 106 13.07 9.83 21.27
C LEU A 106 13.07 8.32 21.53
N LEU A 107 13.18 7.53 20.46
CA LEU A 107 13.47 6.11 20.50
C LEU A 107 14.84 5.85 19.86
N VAL A 108 15.72 5.22 20.63
CA VAL A 108 17.04 4.76 20.19
C VAL A 108 16.98 3.27 19.90
N LEU A 109 17.27 2.89 18.66
CA LEU A 109 17.37 1.49 18.23
C LEU A 109 18.84 1.15 17.99
N ASP A 110 19.45 0.41 18.91
CA ASP A 110 20.84 0.01 18.85
C ASP A 110 21.03 -1.28 18.05
N GLU A 111 22.16 -1.37 17.34
CA GLU A 111 22.53 -2.46 16.43
C GLU A 111 21.40 -2.85 15.43
N VAL A 112 20.63 -1.88 14.91
CA VAL A 112 19.42 -2.11 14.09
C VAL A 112 19.68 -2.94 12.82
N HIS A 113 20.90 -2.89 12.26
CA HIS A 113 21.33 -3.75 11.14
C HIS A 113 21.26 -5.25 11.44
N ARG A 114 21.31 -5.65 12.72
CA ARG A 114 21.15 -7.06 13.11
C ARG A 114 19.72 -7.54 13.00
N ALA A 115 18.76 -6.63 13.13
CA ALA A 115 17.33 -6.88 12.99
C ALA A 115 16.84 -6.72 11.53
N GLU A 116 17.74 -6.55 10.57
CA GLU A 116 17.34 -6.26 9.19
C GLU A 116 16.56 -7.43 8.56
N SER A 117 15.30 -7.15 8.29
CA SER A 117 14.41 -7.97 7.46
C SER A 117 13.38 -7.05 6.78
N PRO A 118 12.71 -7.52 5.70
CA PRO A 118 11.63 -6.76 5.09
C PRO A 118 10.54 -6.35 6.09
N GLY A 119 10.16 -7.25 7.01
CA GLY A 119 9.14 -6.96 8.03
C GLY A 119 9.60 -5.95 9.09
N VAL A 120 10.87 -5.99 9.52
CA VAL A 120 11.38 -5.02 10.49
C VAL A 120 11.55 -3.64 9.87
N LEU A 121 11.97 -3.57 8.61
CA LEU A 121 12.00 -2.30 7.87
C LEU A 121 10.62 -1.65 7.86
N LYS A 122 9.55 -2.45 7.75
CA LYS A 122 8.16 -1.98 7.82
C LYS A 122 7.79 -1.47 9.21
N VAL A 123 8.20 -2.16 10.28
CA VAL A 123 8.03 -1.66 11.66
C VAL A 123 8.71 -0.30 11.82
N VAL A 124 9.97 -0.16 11.39
CA VAL A 124 10.71 1.11 11.45
C VAL A 124 10.02 2.21 10.63
N GLN A 125 9.55 1.90 9.41
CA GLN A 125 8.78 2.86 8.59
C GLN A 125 7.47 3.29 9.26
N GLY A 126 6.76 2.37 9.93
CA GLY A 126 5.57 2.68 10.72
C GLY A 126 5.87 3.65 11.86
N LEU A 127 6.96 3.41 12.60
CA LEU A 127 7.42 4.32 13.66
C LEU A 127 7.80 5.70 13.15
N VAL A 128 8.44 5.81 11.97
CA VAL A 128 8.79 7.10 11.34
C VAL A 128 7.55 7.94 11.02
N ARG A 129 6.40 7.29 10.76
CA ARG A 129 5.14 7.98 10.45
C ARG A 129 4.43 8.53 11.69
N LEU A 130 4.83 8.14 12.91
CA LEU A 130 4.19 8.63 14.13
C LEU A 130 4.54 10.10 14.40
N PRO A 131 3.54 10.98 14.54
CA PRO A 131 3.80 12.37 14.89
C PRO A 131 4.43 12.46 16.29
N GLY A 132 5.50 13.24 16.40
CA GLY A 132 6.20 13.46 17.68
C GLY A 132 7.28 12.42 18.03
N LEU A 133 7.32 11.26 17.37
CA LEU A 133 8.39 10.28 17.59
C LEU A 133 9.63 10.64 16.76
N ARG A 134 10.79 10.75 17.42
CA ARG A 134 12.10 10.82 16.76
C ARG A 134 12.82 9.48 16.87
N LEU A 135 13.46 9.05 15.78
CA LEU A 135 14.24 7.81 15.75
C LEU A 135 15.75 8.07 15.67
N LEU A 136 16.53 7.49 16.58
CA LEU A 136 17.98 7.40 16.45
C LEU A 136 18.38 5.94 16.19
N LEU A 137 18.80 5.64 14.97
CA LEU A 137 19.17 4.29 14.55
C LEU A 137 20.68 4.11 14.61
N LEU A 138 21.17 3.14 15.38
CA LEU A 138 22.60 2.84 15.46
C LEU A 138 22.89 1.61 14.62
N SER A 139 23.69 1.80 13.57
CA SER A 139 23.91 0.79 12.54
C SER A 139 25.38 0.70 12.15
N ARG A 140 25.80 -0.47 11.65
CA ARG A 140 27.11 -0.63 11.01
C ARG A 140 27.13 -0.18 9.55
N LYS A 141 25.96 -0.03 8.94
CA LYS A 141 25.79 0.34 7.54
C LYS A 141 24.59 1.27 7.36
N ALA A 142 24.66 2.12 6.34
CA ALA A 142 23.58 3.06 6.04
C ALA A 142 22.34 2.37 5.46
N THR A 143 22.54 1.43 4.54
CA THR A 143 21.44 0.67 3.92
C THR A 143 20.94 -0.43 4.88
N PRO A 144 19.61 -0.69 4.93
CA PRO A 144 18.52 -0.11 4.14
C PRO A 144 17.93 1.19 4.72
N PHE A 145 18.51 1.75 5.78
CA PHE A 145 17.98 2.90 6.52
C PHE A 145 18.31 4.28 5.93
N ALA A 146 18.93 4.31 4.75
CA ALA A 146 19.38 5.54 4.08
C ALA A 146 18.26 6.47 3.59
N PHE A 147 16.99 6.11 3.82
CA PHE A 147 15.84 7.01 3.64
C PHE A 147 15.72 8.06 4.77
N LEU A 148 16.56 7.95 5.82
CA LEU A 148 16.74 8.94 6.89
C LEU A 148 18.10 9.65 6.73
N THR A 149 18.31 10.74 7.46
CA THR A 149 19.61 11.43 7.50
C THR A 149 20.70 10.53 8.09
N VAL A 150 21.80 10.32 7.35
CA VAL A 150 22.91 9.44 7.76
C VAL A 150 24.11 10.27 8.22
N LEU A 151 24.63 9.96 9.41
CA LEU A 151 25.95 10.38 9.88
C LEU A 151 26.90 9.18 9.82
N SER A 152 28.02 9.34 9.13
CA SER A 152 28.98 8.28 8.84
C SER A 152 30.12 8.22 9.86
N GLU A 153 31.06 7.31 9.63
CA GLU A 153 32.33 7.25 10.36
C GLU A 153 33.08 8.57 10.38
N ARG A 154 32.98 9.38 9.32
CA ARG A 154 33.65 10.69 9.25
C ARG A 154 33.14 11.64 10.34
N GLU A 155 31.83 11.71 10.51
CA GLU A 155 31.20 12.56 11.52
C GLU A 155 31.50 12.05 12.93
N LEU A 156 31.59 10.72 13.08
CA LEU A 156 31.79 10.03 14.37
C LEU A 156 33.25 9.79 14.76
N ALA A 157 34.22 10.01 13.88
CA ALA A 157 35.64 9.88 14.20
C ALA A 157 36.04 10.88 15.30
N PHE A 158 37.01 10.53 16.14
CA PHE A 158 37.58 11.47 17.11
C PHE A 158 38.39 12.55 16.41
N ASP A 159 38.23 13.79 16.86
CA ASP A 159 39.15 14.87 16.57
C ASP A 159 40.27 14.97 17.64
N PRO A 160 41.30 15.80 17.44
CA PRO A 160 42.37 15.97 18.41
C PRO A 160 41.92 16.41 19.80
N GLU A 161 40.82 17.17 19.90
CA GLU A 161 40.29 17.64 21.19
C GLU A 161 39.65 16.48 21.96
N GLU A 162 38.78 15.70 21.30
CA GLU A 162 38.17 14.48 21.83
C GLU A 162 39.25 13.47 22.27
N ALA A 163 40.31 13.32 21.48
CA ALA A 163 41.44 12.43 21.77
C ALA A 163 42.22 12.86 23.03
N CYS A 164 42.52 14.16 23.16
CA CYS A 164 43.19 14.70 24.33
C CYS A 164 42.34 14.53 25.60
N GLN A 165 41.03 14.72 25.51
CA GLN A 165 40.11 14.51 26.63
C GLN A 165 40.10 13.04 27.08
N LEU A 166 40.09 12.08 26.13
CA LEU A 166 40.15 10.66 26.44
C LEU A 166 41.49 10.26 27.08
N ALA A 167 42.60 10.77 26.54
CA ALA A 167 43.93 10.53 27.10
C ALA A 167 44.03 11.05 28.54
N LYS A 168 43.54 12.26 28.84
CA LYS A 168 43.50 12.79 30.21
C LYS A 168 42.75 11.89 31.19
N ALA A 169 41.71 11.18 30.72
CA ALA A 169 40.92 10.30 31.57
C ALA A 169 41.59 8.92 31.77
N LEU A 170 42.18 8.35 30.72
CA LEU A 170 42.69 6.98 30.74
C LEU A 170 44.19 6.87 31.02
N ALA A 171 44.98 7.80 30.50
CA ALA A 171 46.44 7.77 30.50
C ALA A 171 47.02 9.21 30.60
N PRO A 172 46.75 9.94 31.71
CA PRO A 172 47.15 11.33 31.89
C PRO A 172 48.66 11.57 31.85
N GLU A 173 49.45 10.51 32.06
CA GLU A 173 50.92 10.52 31.97
C GLU A 173 51.47 10.58 30.54
N LEU A 174 50.65 10.30 29.51
CA LEU A 174 51.12 10.32 28.12
C LEU A 174 51.23 11.77 27.59
N PRO A 175 52.34 12.13 26.92
CA PRO A 175 52.50 13.45 26.33
C PRO A 175 51.60 13.63 25.10
N ALA A 176 51.18 14.86 24.83
CA ALA A 176 50.21 15.18 23.77
C ALA A 176 50.62 14.67 22.36
N PHE A 177 51.91 14.70 22.03
CA PHE A 177 52.39 14.21 20.72
C PHE A 177 52.23 12.69 20.56
N GLU A 178 52.29 11.92 21.64
CA GLU A 178 52.03 10.48 21.62
C GLU A 178 50.55 10.19 21.45
N VAL A 179 49.67 11.01 22.05
CA VAL A 179 48.22 10.95 21.86
C VAL A 179 47.84 11.26 20.40
N GLU A 180 48.45 12.28 19.80
CA GLU A 180 48.22 12.64 18.40
C GLU A 180 48.70 11.55 17.43
N ARG A 181 49.86 10.94 17.73
CA ARG A 181 50.36 9.77 16.98
C ARG A 181 49.39 8.58 17.10
N ALA A 182 48.89 8.30 18.31
CA ALA A 182 47.91 7.25 18.54
C ALA A 182 46.59 7.52 17.78
N LEU A 183 46.11 8.76 17.79
CA LEU A 183 44.92 9.18 17.04
C LEU A 183 45.08 8.97 15.53
N SER A 184 46.25 9.32 15.00
CA SER A 184 46.59 9.14 13.59
C SER A 184 46.66 7.66 13.20
N LEU A 185 47.29 6.84 14.05
CA LEU A 185 47.43 5.39 13.85
C LEU A 185 46.07 4.69 13.74
N VAL A 186 45.11 5.07 14.58
CA VAL A 186 43.75 4.50 14.59
C VAL A 186 42.79 5.26 13.68
N ARG A 187 43.27 6.27 12.95
CA ARG A 187 42.50 7.09 12.00
C ARG A 187 41.22 7.66 12.62
N GLY A 188 41.31 8.16 13.85
CA GLY A 188 40.15 8.71 14.57
C GLY A 188 39.20 7.67 15.15
N TRP A 189 39.50 6.38 15.09
CA TRP A 189 38.64 5.33 15.64
C TRP A 189 38.61 5.37 17.19
N PRO A 190 37.47 5.70 17.83
CA PRO A 190 37.38 5.92 19.29
C PRO A 190 37.82 4.72 20.14
N LEU A 191 37.31 3.53 19.83
CA LEU A 191 37.66 2.32 20.57
C LEU A 191 39.14 1.92 20.36
N GLY A 192 39.63 2.04 19.14
CA GLY A 192 41.03 1.80 18.83
C GLY A 192 41.93 2.72 19.64
N LEU A 193 41.61 4.02 19.67
CA LEU A 193 42.36 5.00 20.46
C LEU A 193 42.36 4.61 21.95
N ARG A 194 41.21 4.25 22.50
CA ARG A 194 41.09 3.80 23.89
C ARG A 194 42.02 2.64 24.21
N VAL A 195 41.99 1.58 23.38
CA VAL A 195 42.80 0.38 23.61
C VAL A 195 44.29 0.67 23.45
N VAL A 196 44.67 1.50 22.47
CA VAL A 196 46.07 1.94 22.28
C VAL A 196 46.56 2.75 23.47
N LEU A 197 45.78 3.72 23.96
CA LEU A 197 46.16 4.54 25.13
C LEU A 197 46.35 3.68 26.40
N LEU A 198 45.47 2.71 26.64
CA LEU A 198 45.60 1.79 27.77
C LEU A 198 46.85 0.91 27.68
N ALA A 199 47.19 0.44 26.47
CA ALA A 199 48.41 -0.32 26.25
C ALA A 199 49.68 0.55 26.36
N MET A 200 49.63 1.79 25.87
CA MET A 200 50.71 2.77 25.98
C MET A 200 51.00 3.17 27.43
N ARG A 201 49.95 3.32 28.26
CA ARG A 201 50.08 3.50 29.71
C ARG A 201 50.90 2.38 30.38
N ARG A 202 50.89 1.17 29.79
CA ARG A 202 51.66 0.01 30.26
C ARG A 202 53.04 -0.11 29.59
N GLY A 203 53.41 0.84 28.75
CA GLY A 203 54.71 0.90 28.07
C GLY A 203 54.74 0.32 26.65
N LEU A 204 53.60 -0.11 26.09
CA LEU A 204 53.56 -0.60 24.71
C LEU A 204 53.68 0.55 23.72
N LYS A 205 54.61 0.46 22.76
CA LYS A 205 54.70 1.42 21.65
C LYS A 205 53.81 0.95 20.49
N PRO A 206 52.88 1.76 20.00
CA PRO A 206 52.01 1.35 18.91
C PRO A 206 52.73 1.41 17.56
N GLU A 207 52.71 0.28 16.84
CA GLU A 207 53.39 0.14 15.54
C GLU A 207 52.43 -0.19 14.39
N LEU A 208 51.23 -0.69 14.68
CA LEU A 208 50.26 -1.16 13.67
C LEU A 208 48.91 -0.44 13.80
N ALA A 209 48.30 -0.14 12.66
CA ALA A 209 46.93 0.35 12.61
C ALA A 209 45.95 -0.75 13.07
N LEU A 210 44.96 -0.35 13.88
CA LEU A 210 43.92 -1.25 14.37
C LEU A 210 42.66 -1.13 13.52
N GLU A 211 42.28 -2.22 12.85
CA GLU A 211 41.08 -2.27 12.00
C GLU A 211 40.25 -3.55 12.18
N SER A 212 40.76 -4.56 12.90
CA SER A 212 40.11 -5.86 13.10
C SER A 212 40.17 -6.33 14.56
N ALA A 213 39.38 -7.38 14.87
CA ALA A 213 39.43 -8.04 16.16
C ALA A 213 40.80 -8.73 16.42
N GLU A 214 41.46 -9.29 15.38
CA GLU A 214 42.79 -9.89 15.55
C GLU A 214 43.84 -8.83 15.92
N GLY A 215 43.80 -7.66 15.27
CA GLY A 215 44.71 -6.55 15.60
C GLY A 215 44.47 -6.02 17.02
N LEU A 216 43.21 -5.97 17.46
CA LEU A 216 42.82 -5.51 18.79
C LEU A 216 43.37 -6.42 19.91
N LEU A 217 43.42 -7.74 19.67
CA LEU A 217 43.81 -8.74 20.66
C LEU A 217 45.20 -8.49 21.23
N ALA A 218 46.18 -8.13 20.39
CA ALA A 218 47.56 -7.89 20.80
C ALA A 218 47.67 -6.76 21.84
N TYR A 219 46.85 -5.71 21.69
CA TYR A 219 46.85 -4.56 22.58
C TYR A 219 45.97 -4.79 23.82
N LEU A 220 44.84 -5.49 23.68
CA LEU A 220 43.97 -5.87 24.80
C LEU A 220 44.69 -6.82 25.77
N ALA A 221 45.36 -7.84 25.25
CA ALA A 221 46.05 -8.84 26.05
C ALA A 221 47.32 -8.29 26.73
N TYR A 222 47.89 -7.20 26.21
CA TYR A 222 49.16 -6.67 26.70
C TYR A 222 49.09 -6.26 28.17
N GLY A 223 49.84 -6.96 29.02
CA GLY A 223 49.93 -6.68 30.45
C GLY A 223 48.75 -7.20 31.28
N LEU A 224 47.84 -8.00 30.71
CA LEU A 224 46.82 -8.72 31.46
C LEU A 224 47.32 -10.11 31.90
N PRO A 225 47.00 -10.58 33.13
CA PRO A 225 47.35 -11.94 33.56
C PRO A 225 46.67 -13.02 32.70
N GLU A 226 47.36 -14.14 32.47
CA GLU A 226 46.85 -15.25 31.66
C GLU A 226 45.54 -15.85 32.24
N GLU A 227 45.44 -15.96 33.56
CA GLU A 227 44.23 -16.44 34.25
C GLU A 227 43.02 -15.52 34.00
N VAL A 228 43.24 -14.21 33.98
CA VAL A 228 42.20 -13.21 33.70
C VAL A 228 41.75 -13.30 32.26
N LEU A 229 42.69 -13.44 31.31
CA LEU A 229 42.36 -13.64 29.89
C LEU A 229 41.58 -14.92 29.67
N ARG A 230 41.97 -16.03 30.31
CA ARG A 230 41.28 -17.31 30.20
C ARG A 230 39.83 -17.22 30.71
N GLU A 231 39.64 -16.61 31.88
CA GLU A 231 38.31 -16.41 32.45
C GLU A 231 37.46 -15.46 31.61
N ALA A 232 38.05 -14.35 31.14
CA ALA A 232 37.40 -13.40 30.24
C ALA A 232 36.94 -14.08 28.95
N SER A 233 37.77 -14.95 28.36
CA SER A 233 37.40 -15.69 27.16
C SER A 233 36.25 -16.67 27.38
N ARG A 234 36.21 -17.38 28.52
CA ARG A 234 35.09 -18.27 28.89
C ARG A 234 33.78 -17.51 29.02
N LEU A 235 33.77 -16.41 29.78
CA LEU A 235 32.57 -15.61 29.98
C LEU A 235 32.15 -14.87 28.70
N ALA A 236 33.11 -14.41 27.89
CA ALA A 236 32.86 -13.80 26.59
C ALA A 236 32.16 -14.77 25.62
N LEU A 237 32.38 -16.09 25.76
CA LEU A 237 31.70 -17.08 24.96
C LEU A 237 30.17 -17.05 25.20
N LEU A 238 29.77 -17.05 26.48
CA LEU A 238 28.38 -17.07 26.94
C LEU A 238 27.63 -15.75 26.67
N GLY A 239 28.38 -14.68 26.43
CA GLY A 239 27.84 -13.37 26.07
C GLY A 239 27.48 -12.56 27.31
N GLU A 240 26.24 -12.71 27.78
CA GLU A 240 25.73 -12.01 28.97
C GLU A 240 25.80 -12.94 30.18
N VAL A 241 26.52 -12.50 31.21
CA VAL A 241 26.74 -13.29 32.44
C VAL A 241 26.38 -12.48 33.69
N PRO A 242 25.90 -13.10 34.77
CA PRO A 242 25.72 -12.42 36.05
C PRO A 242 27.03 -11.79 36.54
N GLU A 243 26.95 -10.60 37.16
CA GLU A 243 28.14 -9.89 37.65
C GLU A 243 28.90 -10.71 38.71
N ALA A 244 28.18 -11.51 39.48
CA ALA A 244 28.74 -12.44 40.45
C ALA A 244 29.70 -13.48 39.82
N GLU A 245 29.41 -13.94 38.59
CA GLU A 245 30.26 -14.91 37.88
C GLU A 245 31.53 -14.26 37.34
N GLY A 246 31.51 -12.96 37.04
CA GLY A 246 32.66 -12.21 36.52
C GLY A 246 33.42 -11.39 37.56
N GLN A 247 33.27 -11.69 38.86
CA GLN A 247 33.83 -10.87 39.94
C GLN A 247 35.36 -10.70 39.85
N ALA A 248 36.08 -11.74 39.38
CA ALA A 248 37.52 -11.71 39.15
C ALA A 248 37.95 -10.76 38.01
N LEU A 249 37.04 -10.42 37.09
CA LEU A 249 37.33 -9.53 35.97
C LEU A 249 37.10 -8.04 36.29
N LEU A 250 36.38 -7.74 37.37
CA LEU A 250 36.02 -6.37 37.73
C LEU A 250 37.21 -5.41 37.94
N PRO A 251 38.36 -5.84 38.53
CA PRO A 251 39.55 -4.99 38.61
C PRO A 251 40.12 -4.59 37.24
N TYR A 252 39.85 -5.40 36.21
CA TYR A 252 40.31 -5.20 34.82
C TYR A 252 39.21 -4.68 33.90
N ALA A 253 38.10 -4.17 34.46
CA ALA A 253 36.93 -3.75 33.69
C ALA A 253 37.25 -2.66 32.65
N GLU A 254 38.18 -1.75 32.96
CA GLU A 254 38.62 -0.72 32.00
C GLU A 254 39.34 -1.31 30.79
N ASP A 255 40.16 -2.35 31.03
CA ASP A 255 41.04 -2.97 30.04
C ASP A 255 40.30 -4.02 29.19
N LEU A 256 39.37 -4.74 29.81
CA LEU A 256 38.48 -5.70 29.15
C LEU A 256 37.23 -5.04 28.54
N LEU A 257 37.08 -3.73 28.73
CA LEU A 257 35.92 -2.94 28.27
C LEU A 257 34.60 -3.59 28.70
N LEU A 258 34.52 -3.95 29.99
CA LEU A 258 33.34 -4.55 30.57
C LEU A 258 32.26 -3.50 30.75
N GLU A 259 31.08 -3.81 30.24
CA GLU A 259 29.87 -3.03 30.42
C GLU A 259 29.06 -3.66 31.56
N ARG A 260 28.55 -2.82 32.48
CA ARG A 260 27.71 -3.25 33.61
C ARG A 260 26.30 -2.73 33.43
N ARG A 261 25.31 -3.61 33.62
CA ARG A 261 23.88 -3.25 33.58
C ARG A 261 23.07 -4.27 34.39
N GLU A 262 22.25 -3.76 35.32
CA GLU A 262 21.25 -4.55 36.06
C GLU A 262 21.82 -5.85 36.70
N GLY A 263 23.04 -5.78 37.27
CA GLY A 263 23.69 -6.92 37.93
C GLY A 263 24.30 -7.97 36.98
N LYS A 264 24.54 -7.60 35.72
CA LYS A 264 25.16 -8.45 34.70
C LYS A 264 26.36 -7.75 34.04
N LEU A 265 27.20 -8.55 33.41
CA LEU A 265 28.41 -8.16 32.70
C LEU A 265 28.32 -8.54 31.22
N TRP A 266 28.78 -7.62 30.37
CA TRP A 266 28.94 -7.83 28.93
C TRP A 266 30.33 -7.39 28.49
N PHE A 267 30.82 -8.04 27.45
CA PHE A 267 32.01 -7.60 26.73
C PHE A 267 31.58 -6.77 25.53
N HIS A 268 32.27 -5.66 25.29
CA HIS A 268 32.12 -4.92 24.03
C HIS A 268 32.27 -5.89 22.84
N PRO A 269 31.41 -5.85 21.79
CA PRO A 269 31.34 -6.89 20.76
C PRO A 269 32.66 -7.24 20.06
N LEU A 270 33.53 -6.25 19.83
CA LEU A 270 34.86 -6.49 19.25
C LEU A 270 35.82 -7.17 20.23
N VAL A 271 35.75 -6.82 21.52
CA VAL A 271 36.53 -7.48 22.58
C VAL A 271 36.05 -8.91 22.75
N ARG A 272 34.73 -9.12 22.77
CA ARG A 272 34.12 -10.45 22.79
C ARG A 272 34.65 -11.31 21.64
N SER A 273 34.68 -10.77 20.42
CA SER A 273 35.20 -11.48 19.24
C SER A 273 36.69 -11.80 19.38
N ALA A 274 37.49 -10.88 19.90
CA ALA A 274 38.93 -11.08 20.11
C ALA A 274 39.21 -12.10 21.22
N LEU A 275 38.45 -12.08 22.32
CA LEU A 275 38.63 -13.00 23.45
C LEU A 275 38.22 -14.43 23.10
N LYS A 276 37.18 -14.63 22.28
CA LYS A 276 36.72 -15.96 21.86
C LYS A 276 37.79 -16.75 21.12
N THR A 277 38.67 -16.09 20.37
CA THR A 277 39.74 -16.78 19.60
C THR A 277 40.84 -17.35 20.49
N LEU A 278 40.89 -16.97 21.77
CA LEU A 278 41.85 -17.52 22.74
C LEU A 278 41.41 -18.90 23.29
N LEU A 279 40.15 -19.30 23.13
CA LEU A 279 39.68 -20.60 23.63
C LEU A 279 39.94 -21.73 22.64
N PRO A 280 40.37 -22.91 23.12
CA PRO A 280 40.38 -24.12 22.31
C PRO A 280 38.96 -24.48 21.85
N GLU A 281 38.80 -24.89 20.60
CA GLU A 281 37.50 -25.20 19.98
C GLU A 281 36.70 -26.25 20.77
N ALA A 282 37.37 -27.29 21.29
CA ALA A 282 36.72 -28.33 22.09
C ALA A 282 36.17 -27.81 23.43
N GLU A 283 36.90 -26.90 24.09
CA GLU A 283 36.47 -26.28 25.34
C GLU A 283 35.27 -25.36 25.09
N ALA A 284 35.35 -24.53 24.03
CA ALA A 284 34.25 -23.65 23.64
C ALA A 284 32.96 -24.44 23.32
N ARG A 285 33.09 -25.52 22.55
CA ARG A 285 31.97 -26.39 22.19
C ARG A 285 31.30 -27.04 23.41
N GLY A 286 32.09 -27.44 24.40
CA GLY A 286 31.58 -28.00 25.66
C GLY A 286 30.76 -26.99 26.47
N LEU A 287 31.29 -25.77 26.64
CA LEU A 287 30.63 -24.69 27.36
C LEU A 287 29.31 -24.26 26.71
N LEU A 288 29.30 -24.09 25.37
CA LEU A 288 28.08 -23.73 24.63
C LEU A 288 27.01 -24.83 24.70
N THR A 289 27.42 -26.11 24.69
CA THR A 289 26.46 -27.22 24.84
C THR A 289 25.79 -27.16 26.22
N LYS A 290 26.56 -26.95 27.30
CA LYS A 290 26.02 -26.82 28.65
C LYS A 290 25.08 -25.61 28.77
N ALA A 291 25.46 -24.47 28.19
CA ALA A 291 24.61 -23.28 28.17
C ALA A 291 23.29 -23.52 27.43
N ALA A 292 23.30 -24.30 26.35
CA ALA A 292 22.08 -24.71 25.67
C ALA A 292 21.18 -25.58 26.55
N GLU A 293 21.73 -26.55 27.27
CA GLU A 293 20.97 -27.42 28.19
C GLU A 293 20.31 -26.61 29.32
N GLU A 294 21.03 -25.65 29.90
CA GLU A 294 20.49 -24.74 30.92
C GLU A 294 19.39 -23.83 30.35
N ALA A 295 19.56 -23.32 29.13
CA ALA A 295 18.53 -22.52 28.46
C ALA A 295 17.27 -23.36 28.19
N LEU A 296 17.40 -24.61 27.75
CA LEU A 296 16.26 -25.53 27.58
C LEU A 296 15.56 -25.82 28.91
N ALA A 297 16.30 -26.02 29.99
CA ALA A 297 15.72 -26.23 31.32
C ALA A 297 14.89 -25.03 31.83
N ARG A 298 15.19 -23.82 31.33
CA ARG A 298 14.42 -22.58 31.60
C ARG A 298 13.30 -22.32 30.60
N GLY A 299 13.12 -23.18 29.58
CA GLY A 299 12.15 -22.98 28.50
C GLY A 299 12.60 -21.96 27.44
N GLU A 300 13.88 -21.58 27.41
CA GLU A 300 14.43 -20.59 26.48
C GLU A 300 14.87 -21.25 25.16
N GLY A 301 13.94 -21.93 24.47
CA GLY A 301 14.24 -22.76 23.28
C GLY A 301 15.00 -22.03 22.17
N ILE A 302 14.64 -20.77 21.87
CA ILE A 302 15.33 -19.97 20.82
C ILE A 302 16.78 -19.67 21.23
N ARG A 303 17.01 -19.36 22.50
CA ARG A 303 18.36 -19.08 23.02
C ARG A 303 19.21 -20.34 23.01
N ALA A 304 18.63 -21.47 23.40
CA ALA A 304 19.28 -22.77 23.31
C ALA A 304 19.66 -23.12 21.85
N ALA A 305 18.78 -22.87 20.89
CA ALA A 305 19.08 -23.05 19.47
C ALA A 305 20.29 -22.21 19.02
N GLY A 306 20.39 -20.97 19.51
CA GLY A 306 21.54 -20.09 19.28
C GLY A 306 22.86 -20.67 19.81
N PHE A 307 22.88 -21.15 21.04
CA PHE A 307 24.07 -21.80 21.63
C PHE A 307 24.44 -23.10 20.89
N LEU A 308 23.46 -23.93 20.52
CA LEU A 308 23.70 -25.15 19.76
C LEU A 308 24.26 -24.86 18.36
N LEU A 309 23.78 -23.79 17.72
CA LEU A 309 24.27 -23.35 16.43
C LEU A 309 25.73 -22.90 16.52
N GLU A 310 26.07 -22.06 17.50
CA GLU A 310 27.44 -21.61 17.75
C GLU A 310 28.37 -22.78 18.13
N ALA A 311 27.86 -23.81 18.81
CA ALA A 311 28.59 -25.03 19.15
C ALA A 311 28.76 -26.02 17.98
N GLY A 312 28.19 -25.73 16.79
CA GLY A 312 28.15 -26.66 15.66
C GLY A 312 27.35 -27.95 15.94
N ARG A 313 26.43 -27.95 16.91
CA ARG A 313 25.57 -29.08 17.27
C ARG A 313 24.30 -29.11 16.40
N LEU A 314 24.49 -29.08 15.08
CA LEU A 314 23.40 -28.95 14.10
C LEU A 314 22.34 -30.05 14.20
N GLY A 315 22.72 -31.27 14.62
CA GLY A 315 21.77 -32.36 14.87
C GLY A 315 20.74 -32.01 15.95
N HIS A 316 21.19 -31.40 17.06
CA HIS A 316 20.30 -30.96 18.14
C HIS A 316 19.43 -29.77 17.73
N VAL A 317 19.96 -28.85 16.91
CA VAL A 317 19.16 -27.76 16.33
C VAL A 317 18.01 -28.32 15.50
N ALA A 318 18.28 -29.34 14.68
CA ALA A 318 17.27 -30.01 13.89
C ALA A 318 16.21 -30.71 14.76
N ASP A 319 16.61 -31.41 15.83
CA ASP A 319 15.67 -32.07 16.75
C ASP A 319 14.78 -31.04 17.48
N LEU A 320 15.36 -29.93 17.91
CA LEU A 320 14.62 -28.83 18.54
C LEU A 320 13.62 -28.18 17.57
N LEU A 321 13.99 -27.97 16.31
CA LEU A 321 13.07 -27.48 15.28
C LEU A 321 11.92 -28.44 15.00
N VAL A 322 12.16 -29.76 15.02
CA VAL A 322 11.08 -30.75 14.88
C VAL A 322 10.10 -30.67 16.05
N GLN A 323 10.60 -30.46 17.27
CA GLN A 323 9.79 -30.42 18.48
C GLN A 323 9.01 -29.10 18.63
N GLU A 324 9.66 -27.96 18.43
CA GLU A 324 9.08 -26.65 18.76
C GLU A 324 8.79 -25.76 17.55
N GLY A 325 9.31 -26.08 16.36
CA GLY A 325 9.28 -25.19 15.20
C GLY A 325 7.88 -24.72 14.82
N PHE A 326 6.89 -25.61 14.79
CA PHE A 326 5.49 -25.22 14.49
C PHE A 326 4.89 -24.32 15.57
N SER A 327 5.24 -24.54 16.84
CA SER A 327 4.81 -23.65 17.93
C SER A 327 5.46 -22.27 17.81
N TRP A 328 6.70 -22.19 17.36
CA TRP A 328 7.37 -20.92 17.09
C TRP A 328 6.72 -20.19 15.91
N LEU A 329 6.39 -20.90 14.82
CA LEU A 329 5.64 -20.32 13.70
C LEU A 329 4.27 -19.79 14.14
N ALA A 330 3.53 -20.53 14.96
CA ALA A 330 2.23 -20.08 15.47
C ALA A 330 2.32 -18.77 16.27
N ARG A 331 3.46 -18.49 16.91
CA ARG A 331 3.76 -17.24 17.62
C ARG A 331 4.33 -16.13 16.72
N GLY A 332 4.37 -16.35 15.40
CA GLY A 332 4.87 -15.38 14.42
C GLY A 332 6.37 -15.42 14.16
N LEU A 333 7.13 -16.36 14.77
CA LEU A 333 8.61 -16.44 14.71
C LEU A 333 9.16 -17.00 13.38
N THR A 334 8.55 -16.58 12.28
CA THR A 334 8.78 -17.07 10.92
C THR A 334 10.24 -16.96 10.48
N TYR A 335 10.86 -15.80 10.68
CA TYR A 335 12.24 -15.57 10.21
C TYR A 335 13.27 -16.28 11.11
N THR A 336 12.94 -16.46 12.39
CA THR A 336 13.77 -17.26 13.29
C THR A 336 13.82 -18.72 12.83
N VAL A 337 12.66 -19.31 12.51
CA VAL A 337 12.58 -20.68 11.99
C VAL A 337 13.33 -20.82 10.66
N LEU A 338 13.10 -19.92 9.70
CA LEU A 338 13.80 -19.93 8.40
C LEU A 338 15.32 -19.81 8.56
N ARG A 339 15.80 -18.93 9.44
CA ARG A 339 17.23 -18.77 9.73
C ARG A 339 17.83 -20.06 10.27
N LEU A 340 17.18 -20.69 11.26
CA LEU A 340 17.70 -21.93 11.86
C LEU A 340 17.73 -23.07 10.83
N LEU A 341 16.68 -23.19 10.00
CA LEU A 341 16.62 -24.17 8.91
C LEU A 341 17.74 -23.96 7.87
N ALA A 342 18.07 -22.71 7.53
CA ALA A 342 19.10 -22.38 6.55
C ALA A 342 20.52 -22.83 6.95
N HIS A 343 20.78 -23.05 8.24
CA HIS A 343 22.07 -23.55 8.73
C HIS A 343 22.15 -25.08 8.76
N LEU A 344 21.04 -25.79 8.49
CA LEU A 344 21.02 -27.24 8.50
C LEU A 344 21.45 -27.79 7.12
N PRO A 345 22.53 -28.59 7.04
CA PRO A 345 22.92 -29.25 5.80
C PRO A 345 21.85 -30.28 5.39
N GLU A 346 21.70 -30.51 4.08
CA GLU A 346 20.67 -31.41 3.53
C GLU A 346 20.72 -32.83 4.14
N ALA A 347 21.92 -33.33 4.47
CA ALA A 347 22.09 -34.63 5.13
C ALA A 347 21.39 -34.74 6.51
N LEU A 348 21.26 -33.62 7.25
CA LEU A 348 20.51 -33.59 8.52
C LEU A 348 19.01 -33.35 8.31
N ARG A 349 18.61 -32.88 7.14
CA ARG A 349 17.20 -32.72 6.76
C ARG A 349 16.63 -34.04 6.23
N GLN A 350 17.46 -34.84 5.56
CA GLN A 350 17.11 -36.19 5.10
C GLN A 350 16.59 -37.06 6.26
N GLY A 351 15.40 -37.63 6.08
CA GLY A 351 14.72 -38.46 7.09
C GLY A 351 13.88 -37.68 8.11
N ARG A 352 14.01 -36.35 8.21
CA ARG A 352 13.22 -35.49 9.10
C ARG A 352 12.14 -34.71 8.34
N ARG A 353 11.14 -35.43 7.81
CA ARG A 353 10.05 -34.89 6.98
C ARG A 353 9.34 -33.65 7.58
N ALA A 354 9.22 -33.61 8.90
CA ALA A 354 8.62 -32.47 9.62
C ALA A 354 9.35 -31.15 9.35
N LEU A 355 10.67 -31.17 9.07
CA LEU A 355 11.44 -29.96 8.74
C LEU A 355 11.12 -29.42 7.34
N ASP A 356 10.81 -30.29 6.37
CA ASP A 356 10.41 -29.86 5.03
C ASP A 356 9.02 -29.18 5.07
N LEU A 357 8.09 -29.73 5.84
CA LEU A 357 6.79 -29.11 6.07
C LEU A 357 6.92 -27.78 6.84
N LEU A 358 7.80 -27.74 7.84
CA LEU A 358 8.06 -26.54 8.63
C LEU A 358 8.62 -25.41 7.77
N GLU A 359 9.57 -25.71 6.88
CA GLU A 359 10.11 -24.74 5.91
C GLU A 359 9.01 -24.21 5.00
N ALA A 360 8.18 -25.09 4.44
CA ALA A 360 7.09 -24.70 3.53
C ALA A 360 6.05 -23.79 4.21
N GLU A 361 5.68 -24.10 5.45
CA GLU A 361 4.75 -23.28 6.24
C GLU A 361 5.39 -21.93 6.61
N ALA A 362 6.68 -21.90 6.97
CA ALA A 362 7.40 -20.67 7.24
C ALA A 362 7.52 -19.77 5.99
N LEU A 363 7.80 -20.36 4.83
CA LEU A 363 7.83 -19.63 3.55
C LEU A 363 6.45 -19.06 3.19
N ARG A 364 5.37 -19.82 3.43
CA ARG A 364 3.99 -19.35 3.20
C ARG A 364 3.67 -18.15 4.11
N GLN A 365 3.97 -18.24 5.40
CA GLN A 365 3.75 -17.13 6.36
C GLN A 365 4.62 -15.90 6.04
N ALA A 366 5.81 -16.11 5.48
CA ALA A 366 6.67 -15.04 4.96
C ALA A 366 6.18 -14.43 3.62
N GLY A 367 5.08 -14.94 3.04
CA GLY A 367 4.55 -14.49 1.74
C GLY A 367 5.37 -14.93 0.52
N ARG A 368 6.35 -15.83 0.70
CA ARG A 368 7.21 -16.37 -0.37
C ARG A 368 6.50 -17.54 -1.06
N TYR A 369 5.34 -17.28 -1.65
CA TYR A 369 4.41 -18.33 -2.11
C TYR A 369 5.01 -19.28 -3.15
N GLN A 370 5.83 -18.79 -4.09
CA GLN A 370 6.47 -19.66 -5.08
C GLN A 370 7.43 -20.67 -4.42
N GLU A 371 8.23 -20.20 -3.47
CA GLU A 371 9.17 -21.04 -2.73
C GLU A 371 8.43 -21.97 -1.77
N ALA A 372 7.35 -21.50 -1.14
CA ALA A 372 6.49 -22.31 -0.29
C ALA A 372 5.84 -23.45 -1.08
N GLU A 373 5.32 -23.19 -2.28
CA GLU A 373 4.77 -24.22 -3.16
C GLU A 373 5.82 -25.27 -3.50
N ALA A 374 7.02 -24.86 -3.90
CA ALA A 374 8.13 -25.77 -4.18
C ALA A 374 8.51 -26.62 -2.96
N ALA A 375 8.57 -26.01 -1.77
CA ALA A 375 8.87 -26.69 -0.52
C ALA A 375 7.77 -27.68 -0.11
N TYR A 376 6.48 -27.34 -0.28
CA TYR A 376 5.39 -28.29 -0.06
C TYR A 376 5.45 -29.47 -1.03
N GLN A 377 5.74 -29.22 -2.31
CA GLN A 377 5.91 -30.28 -3.30
C GLN A 377 7.08 -31.20 -2.94
N LYS A 378 8.20 -30.65 -2.45
CA LYS A 378 9.32 -31.43 -1.92
C LYS A 378 8.86 -32.30 -0.73
N ALA A 379 8.13 -31.73 0.21
CA ALA A 379 7.60 -32.44 1.38
C ALA A 379 6.66 -33.59 0.96
N LEU A 380 5.77 -33.38 -0.01
CA LEU A 380 4.91 -34.44 -0.56
C LEU A 380 5.71 -35.59 -1.19
N ARG A 381 6.73 -35.28 -2.00
CA ARG A 381 7.62 -36.30 -2.61
C ARG A 381 8.39 -37.08 -1.54
N ALA A 382 8.72 -36.43 -0.42
CA ALA A 382 9.33 -37.08 0.74
C ALA A 382 8.33 -37.90 1.57
N GLY A 383 7.03 -37.87 1.25
CA GLY A 383 5.98 -38.63 1.92
C GLY A 383 5.34 -37.92 3.13
N GLU A 384 5.45 -36.60 3.23
CA GLU A 384 4.77 -35.80 4.25
C GLU A 384 3.39 -35.32 3.76
N THR A 385 2.34 -36.07 4.09
CA THR A 385 1.00 -35.83 3.54
C THR A 385 0.33 -34.58 4.10
N ARG A 386 0.75 -34.06 5.26
CA ARG A 386 0.18 -32.79 5.80
C ARG A 386 0.46 -31.59 4.89
N ALA A 387 1.41 -31.70 3.96
CA ALA A 387 1.67 -30.69 2.94
C ALA A 387 0.46 -30.42 2.02
N TYR A 388 -0.49 -31.37 1.87
CA TYR A 388 -1.76 -31.11 1.17
C TYR A 388 -2.57 -29.98 1.83
N LEU A 389 -2.65 -29.95 3.17
CA LEU A 389 -3.32 -28.87 3.91
C LEU A 389 -2.58 -27.53 3.77
N GLY A 390 -1.26 -27.57 3.60
CA GLY A 390 -0.42 -26.38 3.40
C GLY A 390 -0.60 -25.77 2.00
N LEU A 391 -0.61 -26.61 0.96
CA LEU A 391 -0.91 -26.18 -0.41
C LEU A 391 -2.33 -25.66 -0.54
N ALA A 392 -3.31 -26.33 0.08
CA ALA A 392 -4.69 -25.83 0.14
C ALA A 392 -4.77 -24.42 0.76
N ARG A 393 -4.06 -24.17 1.87
CA ARG A 393 -3.96 -22.84 2.48
C ARG A 393 -3.29 -21.82 1.55
N LEU A 394 -2.18 -22.20 0.92
CA LEU A 394 -1.46 -21.35 -0.01
C LEU A 394 -2.35 -20.86 -1.15
N PHE A 395 -3.11 -21.75 -1.78
CA PHE A 395 -4.00 -21.37 -2.89
C PHE A 395 -5.25 -20.61 -2.46
N LEU A 396 -5.64 -20.69 -1.18
CA LEU A 396 -6.64 -19.80 -0.62
C LEU A 396 -6.06 -18.40 -0.38
N ASP A 397 -4.83 -18.29 0.14
CA ASP A 397 -4.13 -17.01 0.32
C ASP A 397 -3.97 -16.24 -1.01
N THR A 398 -3.83 -16.97 -2.13
CA THR A 398 -3.70 -16.40 -3.48
C THR A 398 -5.01 -16.34 -4.27
N VAL A 399 -6.10 -16.87 -3.71
CA VAL A 399 -7.44 -16.93 -4.30
C VAL A 399 -7.43 -17.65 -5.67
N GLU A 400 -6.77 -18.81 -5.74
CA GLU A 400 -6.66 -19.65 -6.94
C GLU A 400 -7.39 -21.00 -6.75
N PRO A 401 -8.75 -21.01 -6.68
CA PRO A 401 -9.49 -22.20 -6.26
C PRO A 401 -9.30 -23.43 -7.17
N ALA A 402 -9.12 -23.25 -8.48
CA ALA A 402 -8.86 -24.34 -9.41
C ALA A 402 -7.53 -25.06 -9.12
N ARG A 403 -6.49 -24.32 -8.72
CA ARG A 403 -5.19 -24.88 -8.33
C ARG A 403 -5.23 -25.50 -6.95
N GLY A 404 -6.02 -24.95 -6.03
CA GLY A 404 -6.21 -25.48 -4.69
C GLY A 404 -6.97 -26.81 -4.63
N ARG A 405 -7.90 -27.03 -5.57
CA ARG A 405 -8.84 -28.14 -5.54
C ARG A 405 -8.23 -29.54 -5.48
N PRO A 406 -7.24 -29.93 -6.31
CA PRO A 406 -6.65 -31.27 -6.21
C PRO A 406 -6.02 -31.53 -4.83
N TYR A 407 -5.42 -30.51 -4.23
CA TYR A 407 -4.83 -30.63 -2.89
C TYR A 407 -5.89 -30.66 -1.79
N LEU A 408 -7.01 -29.96 -1.97
CA LEU A 408 -8.16 -29.99 -1.06
C LEU A 408 -8.88 -31.34 -1.08
N GLU A 409 -8.98 -31.98 -2.23
CA GLU A 409 -9.58 -33.31 -2.36
C GLU A 409 -8.75 -34.36 -1.59
N GLU A 410 -7.43 -34.37 -1.78
CA GLU A 410 -6.53 -35.22 -1.00
C GLU A 410 -6.52 -34.86 0.48
N ALA A 411 -6.49 -33.57 0.82
CA ALA A 411 -6.57 -33.11 2.21
C ALA A 411 -7.89 -33.52 2.87
N SER A 412 -9.02 -33.48 2.16
CA SER A 412 -10.33 -33.88 2.69
C SER A 412 -10.42 -35.39 2.91
N ARG A 413 -9.72 -36.18 2.09
CA ARG A 413 -9.62 -37.64 2.25
C ARG A 413 -8.77 -38.02 3.47
N LEU A 414 -7.66 -37.31 3.69
CA LEU A 414 -6.67 -37.66 4.72
C LEU A 414 -6.91 -36.95 6.07
N PHE A 415 -7.46 -35.73 6.03
CA PHE A 415 -7.63 -34.81 7.16
C PHE A 415 -9.00 -34.10 7.10
N PRO A 416 -10.12 -34.86 7.17
CA PRO A 416 -11.46 -34.33 6.89
C PRO A 416 -11.88 -33.17 7.81
N ALA A 417 -11.47 -33.19 9.09
CA ALA A 417 -11.82 -32.14 10.04
C ALA A 417 -11.09 -30.82 9.71
N GLU A 418 -9.79 -30.88 9.47
CA GLU A 418 -8.94 -29.72 9.17
C GLU A 418 -9.21 -29.13 7.78
N ALA A 419 -9.58 -29.99 6.82
CA ALA A 419 -9.88 -29.59 5.45
C ALA A 419 -11.26 -28.96 5.27
N ARG A 420 -12.25 -29.31 6.12
CA ARG A 420 -13.65 -28.88 5.98
C ARG A 420 -13.81 -27.38 5.74
N LEU A 421 -13.20 -26.54 6.59
CA LEU A 421 -13.31 -25.09 6.46
C LEU A 421 -12.52 -24.53 5.27
N LEU A 422 -11.41 -25.16 4.88
CA LEU A 422 -10.67 -24.76 3.67
C LEU A 422 -11.49 -25.06 2.42
N LEU A 423 -12.14 -26.22 2.39
CA LEU A 423 -13.03 -26.60 1.31
C LEU A 423 -14.22 -25.63 1.21
N ALA A 424 -14.83 -25.27 2.34
CA ALA A 424 -15.92 -24.31 2.37
C ALA A 424 -15.51 -22.94 1.78
N GLU A 425 -14.33 -22.44 2.15
CA GLU A 425 -13.78 -21.20 1.58
C GLU A 425 -13.46 -21.31 0.08
N ASN A 426 -12.90 -22.44 -0.35
CA ASN A 426 -12.60 -22.68 -1.76
C ASN A 426 -13.87 -22.74 -2.61
N LEU A 427 -14.89 -23.46 -2.14
CA LEU A 427 -16.20 -23.54 -2.79
C LEU A 427 -16.86 -22.17 -2.89
N LEU A 428 -16.73 -21.34 -1.85
CA LEU A 428 -17.18 -19.96 -1.92
C LEU A 428 -16.47 -19.22 -3.06
N ASN A 429 -15.15 -19.32 -3.17
CA ASN A 429 -14.35 -18.71 -4.23
C ASN A 429 -14.70 -19.24 -5.63
N GLU A 430 -15.09 -20.50 -5.77
CA GLU A 430 -15.62 -21.07 -7.03
C GLU A 430 -17.01 -20.54 -7.41
N GLY A 431 -17.73 -19.90 -6.48
CA GLY A 431 -19.13 -19.49 -6.67
C GLY A 431 -20.14 -20.56 -6.25
N ARG A 432 -19.72 -21.65 -5.60
CA ARG A 432 -20.58 -22.73 -5.07
C ARG A 432 -21.09 -22.38 -3.66
N VAL A 433 -21.84 -21.30 -3.59
CA VAL A 433 -22.22 -20.61 -2.35
C VAL A 433 -23.02 -21.51 -1.39
N ALA A 434 -24.03 -22.23 -1.90
CA ALA A 434 -24.87 -23.10 -1.08
C ALA A 434 -24.08 -24.24 -0.43
N GLU A 435 -23.07 -24.78 -1.12
CA GLU A 435 -22.21 -25.84 -0.59
C GLU A 435 -21.23 -25.31 0.45
N ALA A 436 -20.69 -24.11 0.24
CA ALA A 436 -19.86 -23.43 1.23
C ALA A 436 -20.63 -23.20 2.54
N GLU A 437 -21.88 -22.71 2.44
CA GLU A 437 -22.76 -22.49 3.59
C GLU A 437 -23.11 -23.81 4.31
N ALA A 438 -23.43 -24.87 3.57
CA ALA A 438 -23.69 -26.20 4.14
C ALA A 438 -22.48 -26.77 4.92
N LEU A 439 -21.26 -26.40 4.54
CA LEU A 439 -20.03 -26.77 5.25
C LEU A 439 -19.72 -25.88 6.45
N GLY A 440 -20.49 -24.80 6.66
CA GLY A 440 -20.39 -23.89 7.81
C GLY A 440 -19.72 -22.55 7.52
N PHE A 441 -19.49 -22.19 6.26
CA PHE A 441 -18.98 -20.87 5.91
C PHE A 441 -20.03 -19.79 6.25
N SER A 442 -19.61 -18.63 6.76
CA SER A 442 -20.51 -17.52 7.13
C SER A 442 -19.81 -16.16 7.02
N GLY A 443 -20.57 -15.06 7.20
CA GLY A 443 -20.04 -13.70 7.20
C GLY A 443 -20.29 -12.91 5.91
N SER A 444 -19.67 -11.73 5.80
CA SER A 444 -19.98 -10.74 4.75
C SER A 444 -19.65 -11.21 3.33
N ARG A 445 -18.59 -12.02 3.16
CA ARG A 445 -18.25 -12.62 1.85
C ARG A 445 -19.32 -13.59 1.34
N LEU A 446 -19.92 -14.38 2.25
CA LEU A 446 -21.03 -15.25 1.91
C LEU A 446 -22.24 -14.43 1.47
N LEU A 447 -22.63 -13.42 2.26
CA LEU A 447 -23.77 -12.55 1.95
C LEU A 447 -23.61 -11.83 0.60
N LEU A 448 -22.41 -11.32 0.29
CA LEU A 448 -22.13 -10.72 -1.02
C LEU A 448 -22.40 -11.73 -2.15
N ARG A 449 -21.84 -12.95 -2.05
CA ARG A 449 -22.02 -13.99 -3.07
C ARG A 449 -23.40 -14.65 -3.05
N GLN A 450 -24.24 -14.40 -2.05
CA GLN A 450 -25.68 -14.73 -2.06
C GLN A 450 -26.53 -13.65 -2.76
N GLY A 451 -25.91 -12.60 -3.30
CA GLY A 451 -26.64 -11.48 -3.91
C GLY A 451 -27.29 -10.55 -2.88
N ARG A 452 -26.72 -10.46 -1.66
CA ARG A 452 -27.21 -9.60 -0.56
C ARG A 452 -26.17 -8.53 -0.18
N PRO A 453 -25.71 -7.68 -1.12
CA PRO A 453 -24.60 -6.75 -0.88
C PRO A 453 -24.92 -5.69 0.18
N LYS A 454 -26.17 -5.23 0.28
CA LYS A 454 -26.57 -4.23 1.30
C LYS A 454 -26.47 -4.78 2.72
N GLU A 455 -26.83 -6.04 2.93
CA GLU A 455 -26.72 -6.70 4.23
C GLU A 455 -25.28 -7.03 4.58
N ALA A 456 -24.48 -7.44 3.59
CA ALA A 456 -23.04 -7.59 3.75
C ALA A 456 -22.37 -6.28 4.18
N LEU A 457 -22.78 -5.15 3.59
CA LEU A 457 -22.27 -3.82 3.92
C LEU A 457 -22.70 -3.39 5.34
N ALA A 458 -23.98 -3.58 5.70
CA ALA A 458 -24.47 -3.26 7.04
C ALA A 458 -23.68 -4.02 8.11
N ARG A 459 -23.44 -5.33 7.89
CA ARG A 459 -22.65 -6.16 8.80
C ARG A 459 -21.23 -5.62 8.99
N LEU A 460 -20.54 -5.22 7.92
CA LEU A 460 -19.19 -4.62 8.01
C LEU A 460 -19.14 -3.23 8.64
N ARG A 461 -20.26 -2.50 8.64
CA ARG A 461 -20.35 -1.19 9.33
C ARG A 461 -20.59 -1.38 10.83
N GLU A 462 -21.35 -2.40 11.21
CA GLU A 462 -21.70 -2.72 12.60
C GLU A 462 -20.62 -3.53 13.33
N SER A 463 -19.80 -4.30 12.61
CA SER A 463 -18.68 -5.05 13.17
C SER A 463 -17.34 -4.38 12.90
N GLU A 464 -16.46 -4.31 13.90
CA GLU A 464 -15.02 -4.47 13.62
C GLU A 464 -14.85 -5.92 13.13
N ASP A 465 -14.65 -6.12 11.83
CA ASP A 465 -14.76 -7.41 11.16
C ASP A 465 -14.05 -8.56 11.92
N PRO A 466 -14.76 -9.57 12.44
CA PRO A 466 -14.14 -10.76 13.02
C PRO A 466 -13.55 -11.70 11.94
N GLY A 467 -13.62 -11.35 10.66
CA GLY A 467 -13.49 -12.22 9.49
C GLY A 467 -12.14 -12.94 9.30
N LEU A 468 -12.03 -14.11 9.93
CA LEU A 468 -11.66 -15.43 9.38
C LEU A 468 -11.43 -16.42 10.55
N HIS A 469 -11.86 -17.68 10.43
CA HIS A 469 -11.55 -18.76 11.40
C HIS A 469 -10.09 -19.26 11.33
N ARG A 470 -9.26 -18.60 10.52
CA ARG A 470 -7.81 -18.80 10.46
C ARG A 470 -7.21 -17.40 10.46
N PRO A 471 -6.08 -17.16 11.11
CA PRO A 471 -5.28 -16.02 10.75
C PRO A 471 -4.61 -16.35 9.40
N PRO A 472 -5.01 -15.76 8.24
CA PRO A 472 -3.97 -15.01 7.58
C PRO A 472 -3.57 -13.97 8.62
N GLN A 473 -2.29 -13.84 8.98
CA GLN A 473 -1.85 -12.85 9.97
C GLN A 473 -2.13 -11.39 9.55
N ASN A 474 -3.03 -11.16 8.59
CA ASN A 474 -3.43 -9.89 8.07
C ASN A 474 -4.96 -9.99 7.82
N HIS A 475 -5.77 -9.27 8.59
CA HIS A 475 -7.20 -9.02 8.32
C HIS A 475 -7.37 -8.16 7.05
N ARG A 476 -6.82 -8.63 5.92
CA ARG A 476 -6.75 -7.92 4.62
C ARG A 476 -8.13 -7.76 3.98
N GLU A 477 -9.11 -8.55 4.39
CA GLU A 477 -10.37 -8.68 3.68
C GLU A 477 -11.43 -7.68 4.13
N GLY A 478 -11.56 -7.35 5.42
CA GLY A 478 -12.64 -6.49 5.92
C GLY A 478 -12.64 -5.07 5.34
N THR A 479 -11.49 -4.37 5.42
CA THR A 479 -11.33 -3.00 4.89
C THR A 479 -11.56 -2.94 3.39
N LEU A 480 -10.92 -3.83 2.63
CA LEU A 480 -10.99 -3.84 1.17
C LEU A 480 -12.34 -4.37 0.65
N LEU A 481 -12.98 -5.30 1.36
CA LEU A 481 -14.34 -5.74 1.10
C LEU A 481 -15.35 -4.63 1.40
N ARG A 482 -15.15 -3.85 2.47
CA ARG A 482 -15.97 -2.67 2.76
C ARG A 482 -15.85 -1.65 1.63
N SER A 483 -14.62 -1.34 1.19
CA SER A 483 -14.40 -0.45 0.04
C SER A 483 -15.19 -0.91 -1.20
N LEU A 484 -15.14 -2.21 -1.53
CA LEU A 484 -15.94 -2.76 -2.62
C LEU A 484 -17.45 -2.59 -2.38
N LEU A 485 -17.94 -3.00 -1.20
CA LEU A 485 -19.38 -3.01 -0.91
C LEU A 485 -19.97 -1.61 -0.86
N GLU A 486 -19.20 -0.61 -0.42
CA GLU A 486 -19.57 0.81 -0.55
C GLU A 486 -19.75 1.20 -2.03
N CYS A 487 -18.86 0.74 -2.93
CA CYS A 487 -19.02 0.97 -4.37
C CYS A 487 -20.20 0.19 -5.00
N VAL A 488 -20.64 -0.91 -4.40
CA VAL A 488 -21.73 -1.77 -4.93
C VAL A 488 -23.11 -1.35 -4.41
N ALA A 489 -23.22 -1.01 -3.13
CA ALA A 489 -24.50 -0.81 -2.46
C ALA A 489 -24.53 0.40 -1.49
N GLY A 490 -23.43 1.13 -1.35
CA GLY A 490 -23.28 2.25 -0.43
C GLY A 490 -22.90 3.55 -1.13
N ASP A 491 -21.87 4.23 -0.60
CA ASP A 491 -21.39 5.51 -1.10
C ASP A 491 -19.96 5.38 -1.69
N ALA A 492 -19.76 5.80 -2.94
CA ALA A 492 -18.48 5.68 -3.60
C ALA A 492 -17.36 6.55 -2.98
N GLU A 493 -17.68 7.66 -2.32
CA GLU A 493 -16.71 8.46 -1.57
C GLU A 493 -16.21 7.72 -0.32
N GLU A 494 -17.11 7.04 0.39
CA GLU A 494 -16.72 6.10 1.45
C GLU A 494 -15.87 4.96 0.88
N GLY A 495 -16.29 4.39 -0.25
CA GLY A 495 -15.52 3.36 -0.96
C GLY A 495 -14.08 3.79 -1.26
N LEU A 496 -13.89 5.04 -1.68
CA LEU A 496 -12.59 5.65 -1.91
C LEU A 496 -11.79 5.80 -0.60
N ARG A 497 -12.39 6.35 0.47
CA ARG A 497 -11.74 6.48 1.78
C ARG A 497 -11.24 5.13 2.33
N TRP A 498 -12.07 4.10 2.24
CA TRP A 498 -11.71 2.75 2.70
C TRP A 498 -10.67 2.07 1.80
N ALA A 499 -10.67 2.35 0.49
CA ALA A 499 -9.60 1.89 -0.40
C ALA A 499 -8.25 2.50 -0.04
N GLU A 500 -8.23 3.81 0.25
CA GLU A 500 -7.01 4.55 0.63
C GLU A 500 -6.49 4.10 2.00
N ARG A 501 -7.40 3.88 2.96
CA ARG A 501 -7.06 3.24 4.23
C ARG A 501 -6.47 1.84 4.01
N GLY A 502 -7.10 1.01 3.20
CA GLY A 502 -6.62 -0.34 2.91
C GLY A 502 -5.28 -0.36 2.19
N LEU A 503 -5.01 0.64 1.34
CA LEU A 503 -3.71 0.82 0.71
C LEU A 503 -2.64 1.15 1.76
N TRP A 504 -2.92 2.10 2.65
CA TRP A 504 -2.01 2.44 3.75
C TRP A 504 -1.74 1.24 4.66
N GLU A 505 -2.80 0.51 5.05
CA GLU A 505 -2.68 -0.74 5.82
C GLU A 505 -1.78 -1.73 5.07
N ALA A 506 -2.04 -1.97 3.78
CA ALA A 506 -1.23 -2.90 2.99
C ALA A 506 0.23 -2.46 2.81
N GLU A 507 0.50 -1.15 2.71
CA GLU A 507 1.85 -0.60 2.66
C GLU A 507 2.63 -0.82 3.95
N VAL A 508 1.98 -0.54 5.09
CA VAL A 508 2.54 -0.77 6.44
C VAL A 508 2.82 -2.26 6.63
N LEU A 509 1.95 -3.12 6.13
CA LEU A 509 2.12 -4.58 6.23
C LEU A 509 3.04 -5.16 5.16
N GLY A 510 3.52 -4.34 4.22
CA GLY A 510 4.35 -4.80 3.11
C GLY A 510 3.69 -5.92 2.31
N SER A 511 2.37 -5.81 2.07
CA SER A 511 1.60 -6.81 1.33
C SER A 511 1.40 -6.36 -0.12
N PRO A 512 2.16 -6.88 -1.11
CA PRO A 512 1.94 -6.56 -2.52
C PRO A 512 0.51 -6.92 -2.96
N PHE A 513 -0.02 -8.04 -2.45
CA PHE A 513 -1.40 -8.46 -2.70
C PHE A 513 -2.40 -7.39 -2.23
N GLY A 514 -2.27 -6.95 -0.97
CA GLY A 514 -3.15 -5.92 -0.41
C GLY A 514 -3.04 -4.59 -1.13
N MET A 515 -1.82 -4.17 -1.50
CA MET A 515 -1.57 -2.92 -2.21
C MET A 515 -2.19 -2.93 -3.61
N SER A 516 -1.98 -4.01 -4.37
CA SER A 516 -2.57 -4.18 -5.71
C SER A 516 -4.09 -4.18 -5.65
N LEU A 517 -4.69 -4.94 -4.72
CA LEU A 517 -6.13 -5.00 -4.54
C LEU A 517 -6.70 -3.65 -4.09
N ALA A 518 -6.04 -2.95 -3.16
CA ALA A 518 -6.47 -1.62 -2.69
C ALA A 518 -6.48 -0.60 -3.83
N GLN A 519 -5.46 -0.59 -4.69
CA GLN A 519 -5.43 0.27 -5.87
C GLN A 519 -6.54 -0.08 -6.87
N ALA A 520 -6.83 -1.37 -7.08
CA ALA A 520 -7.94 -1.78 -7.93
C ALA A 520 -9.30 -1.30 -7.35
N ARG A 521 -9.51 -1.44 -6.04
CA ARG A 521 -10.75 -0.96 -5.38
C ARG A 521 -10.85 0.57 -5.36
N ARG A 522 -9.73 1.28 -5.22
CA ARG A 522 -9.65 2.74 -5.43
C ARG A 522 -10.08 3.11 -6.85
N GLY A 523 -9.62 2.37 -7.84
CA GLY A 523 -10.07 2.51 -9.23
C GLY A 523 -11.58 2.33 -9.40
N HIS A 524 -12.18 1.32 -8.76
CA HIS A 524 -13.63 1.10 -8.80
C HIS A 524 -14.41 2.28 -8.19
N ALA A 525 -13.97 2.81 -7.05
CA ALA A 525 -14.58 3.99 -6.45
C ALA A 525 -14.50 5.21 -7.38
N LEU A 526 -13.33 5.47 -7.95
CA LEU A 526 -13.11 6.56 -8.91
C LEU A 526 -13.92 6.40 -10.20
N LEU A 527 -14.13 5.16 -10.66
CA LEU A 527 -14.99 4.84 -11.79
C LEU A 527 -16.45 5.25 -11.51
N VAL A 528 -16.98 4.92 -10.32
CA VAL A 528 -18.34 5.31 -9.90
C VAL A 528 -18.48 6.83 -9.76
N LEU A 529 -17.41 7.50 -9.29
CA LEU A 529 -17.33 8.95 -9.16
C LEU A 529 -17.07 9.68 -10.51
N GLU A 530 -17.01 8.96 -11.62
CA GLU A 530 -16.77 9.51 -12.97
C GLU A 530 -15.41 10.23 -13.11
N ARG A 531 -14.44 9.89 -12.25
CA ARG A 531 -13.04 10.37 -12.28
C ARG A 531 -12.17 9.44 -13.13
N LEU A 532 -12.49 9.37 -14.42
CA LEU A 532 -12.03 8.29 -15.31
C LEU A 532 -10.50 8.19 -15.47
N GLU A 533 -9.80 9.32 -15.60
CA GLU A 533 -8.33 9.31 -15.74
C GLU A 533 -7.64 8.84 -14.45
N GLU A 534 -8.16 9.24 -13.28
CA GLU A 534 -7.64 8.79 -12.00
C GLU A 534 -7.95 7.30 -11.76
N ALA A 535 -9.13 6.85 -12.18
CA ALA A 535 -9.50 5.43 -12.15
C ALA A 535 -8.53 4.61 -13.01
N LYS A 536 -8.25 5.08 -14.23
CA LYS A 536 -7.28 4.45 -15.15
C LYS A 536 -5.88 4.36 -14.52
N ALA A 537 -5.39 5.44 -13.93
CA ALA A 537 -4.10 5.46 -13.26
C ALA A 537 -4.06 4.49 -12.08
N ALA A 538 -5.13 4.41 -11.28
CA ALA A 538 -5.23 3.46 -10.17
C ALA A 538 -5.21 2.00 -10.66
N TYR A 539 -5.92 1.65 -11.72
CA TYR A 539 -5.87 0.30 -12.30
C TYR A 539 -4.48 -0.04 -12.86
N GLN A 540 -3.80 0.91 -13.51
CA GLN A 540 -2.43 0.71 -14.00
C GLN A 540 -1.43 0.50 -12.85
N ALA A 541 -1.55 1.28 -11.77
CA ALA A 541 -0.76 1.08 -10.55
C ALA A 541 -1.02 -0.30 -9.92
N ALA A 542 -2.28 -0.73 -9.86
CA ALA A 542 -2.65 -2.06 -9.37
C ALA A 542 -1.99 -3.19 -10.18
N LEU A 543 -1.93 -3.05 -11.51
CA LEU A 543 -1.26 -4.02 -12.38
C LEU A 543 0.25 -4.06 -12.20
N ALA A 544 0.90 -2.90 -12.03
CA ALA A 544 2.33 -2.84 -11.74
C ALA A 544 2.65 -3.52 -10.39
N MET A 545 1.81 -3.30 -9.37
CA MET A 545 1.97 -3.94 -8.06
C MET A 545 1.67 -5.45 -8.08
N ALA A 546 0.94 -5.95 -9.09
CA ALA A 546 0.65 -7.37 -9.26
C ALA A 546 1.77 -8.14 -9.98
N GLU A 547 2.80 -7.46 -10.48
CA GLU A 547 3.89 -8.08 -11.23
C GLU A 547 4.68 -9.07 -10.35
N GLY A 548 4.98 -10.26 -10.89
CA GLY A 548 5.60 -11.37 -10.14
C GLY A 548 4.68 -12.08 -9.13
N GLY A 549 3.46 -11.57 -8.89
CA GLY A 549 2.47 -12.19 -8.03
C GLY A 549 1.54 -13.20 -8.74
N PRO A 550 0.58 -13.80 -8.01
CA PRO A 550 -0.44 -14.67 -8.59
C PRO A 550 -1.27 -13.94 -9.66
N ALA A 551 -1.59 -14.62 -10.75
CA ALA A 551 -2.29 -14.00 -11.88
C ALA A 551 -3.67 -13.42 -11.50
N ARG A 552 -4.32 -13.99 -10.48
CA ARG A 552 -5.61 -13.53 -9.94
C ARG A 552 -5.61 -12.08 -9.47
N LEU A 553 -4.46 -11.54 -9.04
CA LEU A 553 -4.32 -10.15 -8.62
C LEU A 553 -4.65 -9.14 -9.71
N ARG A 554 -4.42 -9.51 -10.96
CA ARG A 554 -4.62 -8.63 -12.12
C ARG A 554 -6.09 -8.52 -12.53
N VAL A 555 -6.92 -9.49 -12.14
CA VAL A 555 -8.29 -9.67 -12.66
C VAL A 555 -9.15 -8.44 -12.46
N GLU A 556 -9.15 -7.84 -11.27
CA GLU A 556 -10.01 -6.69 -10.99
C GLU A 556 -9.56 -5.40 -11.66
N ALA A 557 -8.25 -5.15 -11.70
CA ALA A 557 -7.70 -3.99 -12.39
C ALA A 557 -7.96 -4.08 -13.91
N LEU A 558 -7.82 -5.28 -14.48
CA LEU A 558 -8.19 -5.53 -15.88
C LEU A 558 -9.70 -5.36 -16.11
N GLY A 559 -10.56 -5.80 -15.18
CA GLY A 559 -12.00 -5.54 -15.24
C GLY A 559 -12.34 -4.04 -15.18
N GLY A 560 -11.60 -3.28 -14.38
CA GLY A 560 -11.69 -1.82 -14.34
C GLY A 560 -11.28 -1.14 -15.64
N LEU A 561 -10.15 -1.55 -16.24
CA LEU A 561 -9.72 -1.07 -17.56
C LEU A 561 -10.71 -1.47 -18.66
N ALA A 562 -11.28 -2.67 -18.58
CA ALA A 562 -12.36 -3.12 -19.45
C ALA A 562 -13.57 -2.19 -19.34
N ALA A 563 -13.98 -1.80 -18.12
CA ALA A 563 -15.07 -0.84 -17.91
C ALA A 563 -14.77 0.55 -18.50
N LEU A 564 -13.50 0.92 -18.64
CA LEU A 564 -13.06 2.14 -19.33
C LEU A 564 -12.96 1.99 -20.87
N GLY A 565 -13.28 0.83 -21.43
CA GLY A 565 -13.31 0.59 -22.89
C GLY A 565 -12.15 -0.24 -23.44
N ASP A 566 -11.26 -0.78 -22.60
CA ASP A 566 -10.16 -1.62 -23.06
C ASP A 566 -10.63 -3.07 -23.31
N GLU A 567 -10.94 -3.40 -24.56
CA GLU A 567 -11.32 -4.76 -24.96
C GLU A 567 -10.24 -5.82 -24.72
N LYS A 568 -8.94 -5.44 -24.81
CA LYS A 568 -7.84 -6.38 -24.57
C LYS A 568 -7.80 -6.74 -23.09
N ALA A 569 -7.96 -5.73 -22.23
CA ALA A 569 -8.07 -5.95 -20.79
C ALA A 569 -9.27 -6.83 -20.44
N TYR A 570 -10.42 -6.66 -21.11
CA TYR A 570 -11.59 -7.54 -20.93
C TYR A 570 -11.28 -9.01 -21.24
N ARG A 571 -10.69 -9.29 -22.41
CA ARG A 571 -10.35 -10.66 -22.83
C ARG A 571 -9.37 -11.31 -21.86
N GLU A 572 -8.38 -10.56 -21.39
CA GLU A 572 -7.40 -11.04 -20.42
C GLU A 572 -8.03 -11.26 -19.03
N MET A 573 -8.92 -10.36 -18.58
CA MET A 573 -9.67 -10.51 -17.33
C MET A 573 -10.45 -11.82 -17.31
N VAL A 574 -11.24 -12.09 -18.36
CA VAL A 574 -12.03 -13.32 -18.49
C VAL A 574 -11.13 -14.55 -18.51
N ARG A 575 -10.03 -14.52 -19.29
CA ARG A 575 -9.07 -15.63 -19.36
C ARG A 575 -8.50 -15.96 -17.97
N LEU A 576 -8.07 -14.95 -17.22
CA LEU A 576 -7.48 -15.12 -15.91
C LEU A 576 -8.49 -15.56 -14.85
N ALA A 577 -9.72 -15.01 -14.85
CA ALA A 577 -10.79 -15.41 -13.95
C ALA A 577 -11.15 -16.90 -14.13
N ARG A 578 -11.30 -17.34 -15.39
CA ARG A 578 -11.56 -18.76 -15.72
C ARG A 578 -10.41 -19.67 -15.34
N THR A 579 -9.17 -19.26 -15.60
CA THR A 579 -7.97 -20.03 -15.23
C THR A 579 -7.85 -20.19 -13.72
N ALA A 580 -8.22 -19.17 -12.94
CA ALA A 580 -8.24 -19.24 -11.49
C ALA A 580 -9.39 -20.11 -10.96
N GLY A 581 -10.49 -20.26 -11.72
CA GLY A 581 -11.70 -20.97 -11.30
C GLY A 581 -12.70 -20.11 -10.53
N ASP A 582 -12.57 -18.77 -10.58
CA ASP A 582 -13.45 -17.82 -9.88
C ASP A 582 -14.53 -17.27 -10.84
N LEU A 583 -15.49 -18.12 -11.17
CA LEU A 583 -16.54 -17.82 -12.17
C LEU A 583 -17.48 -16.70 -11.73
N TRP A 584 -17.70 -16.56 -10.42
CA TRP A 584 -18.46 -15.45 -9.86
C TRP A 584 -17.82 -14.10 -10.17
N VAL A 585 -16.47 -13.99 -10.08
CA VAL A 585 -15.76 -12.74 -10.41
C VAL A 585 -15.77 -12.43 -11.90
N GLU A 586 -15.76 -13.44 -12.77
CA GLU A 586 -16.00 -13.25 -14.20
C GLU A 586 -17.36 -12.57 -14.43
N GLY A 587 -18.43 -13.12 -13.84
CA GLY A 587 -19.78 -12.56 -13.93
C GLY A 587 -19.86 -11.14 -13.38
N PHE A 588 -19.33 -10.93 -12.18
CA PHE A 588 -19.32 -9.63 -11.50
C PHE A 588 -18.64 -8.54 -12.35
N LEU A 589 -17.42 -8.80 -12.83
CA LEU A 589 -16.64 -7.81 -13.58
C LEU A 589 -17.15 -7.62 -15.01
N THR A 590 -17.69 -8.67 -15.64
CA THR A 590 -18.34 -8.54 -16.95
C THR A 590 -19.57 -7.64 -16.87
N LEU A 591 -20.43 -7.81 -15.86
CA LEU A 591 -21.60 -6.95 -15.67
C LEU A 591 -21.19 -5.52 -15.30
N MET A 592 -20.16 -5.36 -14.46
CA MET A 592 -19.60 -4.04 -14.13
C MET A 592 -19.15 -3.31 -15.41
N ALA A 593 -18.38 -3.99 -16.27
CA ALA A 593 -17.93 -3.42 -17.54
C ALA A 593 -19.11 -3.12 -18.47
N ALA A 594 -20.06 -4.04 -18.63
CA ALA A 594 -21.23 -3.85 -19.50
C ALA A 594 -22.09 -2.65 -19.07
N VAL A 595 -22.29 -2.46 -17.77
CA VAL A 595 -23.02 -1.31 -17.22
C VAL A 595 -22.23 -0.01 -17.44
N ALA A 596 -20.91 -0.02 -17.23
CA ALA A 596 -20.06 1.15 -17.46
C ALA A 596 -20.06 1.60 -18.94
N TRP A 597 -20.04 0.65 -19.88
CA TRP A 597 -20.20 0.93 -21.31
C TRP A 597 -21.58 1.51 -21.62
N LEU A 598 -22.63 0.92 -21.03
CA LEU A 598 -23.99 1.39 -21.24
C LEU A 598 -24.20 2.83 -20.77
N ARG A 599 -23.58 3.25 -19.66
CA ARG A 599 -23.61 4.66 -19.20
C ARG A 599 -22.99 5.64 -20.18
N ARG A 600 -22.05 5.19 -21.01
CA ARG A 600 -21.41 5.95 -22.09
C ARG A 600 -22.18 5.88 -23.41
N GLY A 601 -23.32 5.19 -23.43
CA GLY A 601 -24.17 5.03 -24.61
C GLY A 601 -23.79 3.83 -25.49
N GLU A 602 -22.88 2.98 -25.04
CA GLU A 602 -22.43 1.80 -25.79
C GLU A 602 -23.06 0.52 -25.23
N VAL A 603 -23.79 -0.22 -26.08
CA VAL A 603 -24.39 -1.49 -25.67
C VAL A 603 -23.35 -2.60 -25.79
N PHE A 604 -23.06 -3.26 -24.67
CA PHE A 604 -22.16 -4.40 -24.59
C PHE A 604 -22.92 -5.70 -24.82
N SER A 605 -22.41 -6.58 -25.69
CA SER A 605 -23.02 -7.89 -25.90
C SER A 605 -22.61 -8.84 -24.77
N LEU A 606 -23.52 -9.09 -23.82
CA LEU A 606 -23.25 -10.00 -22.71
C LEU A 606 -23.02 -11.44 -23.22
N PRO A 607 -21.89 -12.08 -22.85
CA PRO A 607 -21.71 -13.50 -23.12
C PRO A 607 -22.62 -14.33 -22.19
N THR A 608 -22.70 -15.63 -22.43
CA THR A 608 -23.25 -16.56 -21.44
C THR A 608 -22.35 -16.55 -20.20
N LEU A 609 -22.90 -16.05 -19.08
CA LEU A 609 -22.17 -15.96 -17.82
C LEU A 609 -22.42 -17.22 -16.98
N PRO A 610 -21.37 -17.97 -16.61
CA PRO A 610 -21.50 -19.13 -15.74
C PRO A 610 -21.63 -18.70 -14.28
N LEU A 611 -22.54 -19.35 -13.53
CA LEU A 611 -22.69 -19.21 -12.07
C LEU A 611 -22.85 -17.74 -11.58
N LEU A 612 -24.08 -17.27 -11.60
CA LEU A 612 -24.45 -15.97 -11.04
C LEU A 612 -25.19 -16.15 -9.72
N ASP A 613 -24.92 -15.26 -8.77
CA ASP A 613 -25.81 -15.10 -7.63
C ASP A 613 -27.14 -14.43 -8.06
N PRO A 614 -28.20 -14.46 -7.23
CA PRO A 614 -29.50 -13.90 -7.59
C PRO A 614 -29.47 -12.43 -8.01
N PHE A 615 -28.59 -11.61 -7.42
CA PHE A 615 -28.46 -10.20 -7.78
C PHE A 615 -27.81 -10.03 -9.15
N LEU A 616 -26.68 -10.69 -9.39
CA LEU A 616 -25.99 -10.62 -10.69
C LEU A 616 -26.84 -11.23 -11.81
N GLN A 617 -27.58 -12.31 -11.53
CA GLN A 617 -28.53 -12.90 -12.48
C GLN A 617 -29.62 -11.90 -12.87
N ALA A 618 -30.26 -11.27 -11.88
CA ALA A 618 -31.31 -10.29 -12.14
C ALA A 618 -30.78 -9.05 -12.87
N LEU A 619 -29.53 -8.64 -12.63
CA LEU A 619 -28.86 -7.60 -13.42
C LEU A 619 -28.66 -8.02 -14.89
N ALA A 620 -28.18 -9.24 -15.12
CA ALA A 620 -27.94 -9.76 -16.47
C ALA A 620 -29.24 -9.86 -17.27
N GLU A 621 -30.33 -10.34 -16.64
CA GLU A 621 -31.66 -10.43 -17.25
C GLU A 621 -32.28 -9.06 -17.53
N ALA A 622 -32.04 -8.08 -16.65
CA ALA A 622 -32.54 -6.72 -16.82
C ALA A 622 -31.76 -5.92 -17.88
N TYR A 623 -30.49 -6.25 -18.14
CA TYR A 623 -29.63 -5.54 -19.10
C TYR A 623 -30.23 -5.56 -20.52
N PRO A 624 -30.29 -4.42 -21.25
CA PRO A 624 -29.70 -3.10 -20.99
C PRO A 624 -30.66 -2.10 -20.29
N PHE A 625 -31.49 -2.58 -19.36
CA PHE A 625 -32.42 -1.80 -18.54
C PHE A 625 -33.46 -1.05 -19.38
N GLY A 626 -34.17 -1.82 -20.21
CA GLY A 626 -35.34 -1.37 -20.96
C GLY A 626 -36.55 -1.13 -20.06
N ASP A 627 -37.71 -1.56 -20.54
CA ASP A 627 -38.93 -1.56 -19.75
C ASP A 627 -39.09 -2.91 -19.02
N GLY A 628 -39.61 -2.92 -17.79
CA GLY A 628 -39.93 -4.18 -17.08
C GLY A 628 -38.94 -4.61 -15.98
N TRP A 629 -37.93 -3.81 -15.65
CA TRP A 629 -36.96 -4.13 -14.58
C TRP A 629 -37.29 -3.47 -13.23
N GLU A 630 -38.49 -2.91 -13.08
CA GLU A 630 -38.87 -2.13 -11.90
C GLU A 630 -38.84 -2.95 -10.60
N ASP A 631 -39.10 -4.26 -10.69
CA ASP A 631 -39.03 -5.17 -9.53
C ASP A 631 -37.59 -5.38 -9.04
N LEU A 632 -36.61 -5.41 -9.95
CA LEU A 632 -35.19 -5.41 -9.57
C LEU A 632 -34.85 -4.15 -8.75
N LEU A 633 -35.37 -2.98 -9.15
CA LEU A 633 -35.16 -1.73 -8.41
C LEU A 633 -35.90 -1.72 -7.05
N ARG A 634 -37.01 -2.44 -6.90
CA ARG A 634 -37.69 -2.61 -5.60
C ARG A 634 -36.85 -3.44 -4.64
N VAL A 635 -36.26 -4.54 -5.12
CA VAL A 635 -35.42 -5.44 -4.32
C VAL A 635 -34.07 -4.79 -4.00
N TYR A 636 -33.48 -4.10 -4.97
CA TYR A 636 -32.17 -3.47 -4.87
C TYR A 636 -32.25 -1.94 -5.07
N PRO A 637 -32.83 -1.20 -4.09
CA PRO A 637 -33.06 0.24 -4.23
C PRO A 637 -31.78 1.07 -4.38
N PHE A 638 -30.62 0.53 -3.98
CA PHE A 638 -29.33 1.20 -4.14
C PHE A 638 -28.93 1.39 -5.62
N LEU A 639 -29.52 0.64 -6.56
CA LEU A 639 -29.33 0.86 -8.00
C LEU A 639 -29.84 2.23 -8.47
N ALA A 640 -30.66 2.92 -7.66
CA ALA A 640 -31.07 4.30 -7.92
C ALA A 640 -29.98 5.35 -7.64
N HIS A 641 -28.94 4.99 -6.88
CA HIS A 641 -27.81 5.85 -6.53
C HIS A 641 -26.63 5.58 -7.45
N ARG A 642 -25.51 6.30 -7.32
CA ARG A 642 -24.29 6.02 -8.09
C ARG A 642 -23.53 4.85 -7.44
N THR A 643 -23.53 3.70 -8.11
CA THR A 643 -22.81 2.47 -7.72
C THR A 643 -22.10 1.88 -8.93
N LEU A 644 -21.38 0.77 -8.78
CA LEU A 644 -20.79 0.04 -9.90
C LEU A 644 -21.83 -0.52 -10.88
N PHE A 645 -23.04 -0.84 -10.40
CA PHE A 645 -24.07 -1.52 -11.20
C PHE A 645 -25.27 -0.64 -11.54
N SER A 646 -25.26 0.64 -11.16
CA SER A 646 -26.33 1.57 -11.48
C SER A 646 -26.52 1.73 -12.99
N PRO A 647 -27.73 1.57 -13.52
CA PRO A 647 -28.00 1.83 -14.94
C PRO A 647 -27.80 3.31 -15.30
N PRO A 648 -27.84 3.67 -16.60
CA PRO A 648 -27.89 5.07 -17.00
C PRO A 648 -29.05 5.82 -16.34
N VAL A 649 -28.85 7.10 -16.04
CA VAL A 649 -29.81 7.95 -15.33
C VAL A 649 -31.20 7.95 -15.98
N SER A 650 -31.26 7.93 -17.31
CA SER A 650 -32.50 7.87 -18.09
C SER A 650 -33.31 6.60 -17.79
N ARG A 651 -32.63 5.46 -17.64
CA ARG A 651 -33.24 4.15 -17.35
C ARG A 651 -33.74 4.08 -15.90
N VAL A 652 -32.92 4.53 -14.96
CA VAL A 652 -33.29 4.58 -13.53
C VAL A 652 -34.52 5.46 -13.31
N ARG A 653 -34.53 6.68 -13.88
CA ARG A 653 -35.62 7.62 -13.69
C ARG A 653 -36.91 7.18 -14.40
N ARG A 654 -36.82 6.49 -15.53
CA ARG A 654 -37.97 5.80 -16.17
C ARG A 654 -38.56 4.72 -15.26
N ALA A 655 -37.73 3.89 -14.64
CA ALA A 655 -38.19 2.87 -13.70
C ALA A 655 -38.82 3.50 -12.45
N LEU A 656 -38.20 4.54 -11.87
CA LEU A 656 -38.77 5.28 -10.73
C LEU A 656 -40.12 5.93 -11.07
N TRP A 657 -40.28 6.47 -12.27
CA TRP A 657 -41.56 7.01 -12.74
C TRP A 657 -42.65 5.94 -12.80
N ARG A 658 -42.36 4.76 -13.36
CA ARG A 658 -43.30 3.63 -13.37
C ARG A 658 -43.65 3.09 -12.00
N LEU A 659 -42.71 3.17 -11.08
CA LEU A 659 -42.94 2.85 -9.67
C LEU A 659 -43.76 3.92 -8.93
N GLY A 660 -44.10 5.04 -9.58
CA GLY A 660 -44.80 6.18 -8.94
C GLY A 660 -43.90 6.96 -7.98
N ARG A 661 -42.58 6.81 -8.06
CA ARG A 661 -41.58 7.44 -7.17
C ARG A 661 -40.87 8.64 -7.80
N LEU A 662 -41.22 9.01 -9.04
CA LEU A 662 -40.74 10.24 -9.70
C LEU A 662 -41.94 11.14 -10.03
N PRO A 663 -42.03 12.36 -9.46
CA PRO A 663 -43.19 13.24 -9.61
C PRO A 663 -43.18 14.00 -10.94
N VAL A 664 -43.24 13.26 -12.05
CA VAL A 664 -43.39 13.82 -13.41
C VAL A 664 -44.57 13.17 -14.12
N PRO A 665 -45.34 13.90 -14.96
CA PRO A 665 -46.48 13.34 -15.67
C PRO A 665 -46.09 12.18 -16.60
N TYR A 666 -44.89 12.25 -17.17
CA TYR A 666 -44.31 11.29 -18.09
C TYR A 666 -42.79 11.42 -18.04
N HIS A 667 -42.08 10.32 -18.24
CA HIS A 667 -40.63 10.29 -18.36
C HIS A 667 -40.22 9.54 -19.63
N PRO A 668 -39.43 10.10 -20.55
CA PRO A 668 -39.19 9.50 -21.85
C PRO A 668 -38.27 8.28 -21.85
N GLY A 669 -37.46 8.12 -20.80
CA GLY A 669 -36.56 6.97 -20.67
C GLY A 669 -35.38 6.99 -21.63
N VAL A 670 -35.11 8.16 -22.21
CA VAL A 670 -33.99 8.41 -23.12
C VAL A 670 -33.10 9.53 -22.58
N ARG A 671 -31.81 9.48 -22.93
CA ARG A 671 -30.84 10.56 -22.79
C ARG A 671 -30.76 11.34 -24.10
N VAL A 672 -30.75 12.66 -24.01
CA VAL A 672 -30.57 13.58 -25.14
C VAL A 672 -29.21 14.26 -24.99
N GLU A 673 -28.36 14.15 -26.00
CA GLU A 673 -27.11 14.92 -26.10
C GLU A 673 -27.26 15.93 -27.23
N ILE A 674 -27.09 17.21 -26.92
CA ILE A 674 -27.04 18.30 -27.89
C ILE A 674 -25.62 18.85 -27.86
N ARG A 675 -24.93 18.73 -28.99
CA ARG A 675 -23.62 19.32 -29.19
C ARG A 675 -23.76 20.47 -30.17
N VAL A 676 -23.41 21.68 -29.75
CA VAL A 676 -23.48 22.87 -30.60
C VAL A 676 -22.09 23.45 -30.88
N LEU A 677 -21.07 23.11 -30.08
CA LEU A 677 -19.70 23.60 -30.25
C LEU A 677 -19.03 22.91 -31.44
N GLY A 678 -18.60 23.69 -32.45
CA GLY A 678 -17.97 23.18 -33.67
C GLY A 678 -18.94 22.53 -34.67
N GLY A 679 -20.25 22.61 -34.41
CA GLY A 679 -21.31 22.10 -35.28
C GLY A 679 -22.58 21.78 -34.50
N PHE A 680 -23.73 21.63 -35.17
CA PHE A 680 -24.99 21.30 -34.51
C PHE A 680 -25.37 19.81 -34.66
N GLU A 681 -25.18 19.02 -33.62
CA GLU A 681 -25.44 17.59 -33.57
C GLU A 681 -26.37 17.21 -32.41
N VAL A 682 -27.31 16.29 -32.66
CA VAL A 682 -28.24 15.81 -31.63
C VAL A 682 -28.20 14.29 -31.61
N ARG A 683 -27.99 13.69 -30.44
CA ARG A 683 -28.10 12.24 -30.23
C ARG A 683 -29.17 11.91 -29.20
N VAL A 684 -29.91 10.84 -29.45
CA VAL A 684 -30.88 10.26 -28.50
C VAL A 684 -30.47 8.82 -28.24
N GLU A 685 -30.20 8.48 -26.99
CA GLU A 685 -29.62 7.17 -26.59
C GLU A 685 -28.39 6.80 -27.45
N GLY A 686 -27.48 7.76 -27.63
CA GLY A 686 -26.25 7.60 -28.43
C GLY A 686 -26.45 7.58 -29.94
N ARG A 687 -27.70 7.57 -30.45
CA ARG A 687 -27.98 7.53 -31.90
C ARG A 687 -28.16 8.94 -32.46
N LEU A 688 -27.48 9.23 -33.57
CA LEU A 688 -27.61 10.49 -34.30
C LEU A 688 -29.04 10.70 -34.80
N VAL A 689 -29.63 11.83 -34.43
CA VAL A 689 -30.94 12.27 -34.91
C VAL A 689 -30.81 12.87 -36.31
N ARG A 690 -31.63 12.41 -37.25
CA ARG A 690 -31.75 12.99 -38.58
C ARG A 690 -33.09 13.72 -38.70
N PHE A 691 -33.04 15.04 -38.74
CA PHE A 691 -34.22 15.88 -39.01
C PHE A 691 -34.63 15.73 -40.48
N ARG A 692 -35.93 15.72 -40.75
CA ARG A 692 -36.47 15.67 -42.12
C ARG A 692 -36.46 17.06 -42.78
N ARG A 693 -36.48 18.11 -41.96
CA ARG A 693 -36.51 19.51 -42.39
C ARG A 693 -35.37 20.27 -41.73
N ASP A 694 -34.62 21.04 -42.52
CA ASP A 694 -33.56 21.90 -41.97
C ASP A 694 -34.13 22.94 -41.00
N LYS A 695 -35.35 23.46 -41.26
CA LYS A 695 -36.05 24.36 -40.33
C LYS A 695 -36.38 23.71 -38.97
N ALA A 696 -36.51 22.38 -38.87
CA ALA A 696 -36.71 21.70 -37.59
C ALA A 696 -35.41 21.64 -36.79
N ARG A 697 -34.28 21.40 -37.47
CA ARG A 697 -32.94 21.49 -36.88
C ARG A 697 -32.65 22.92 -36.41
N LEU A 698 -32.98 23.92 -37.23
CA LEU A 698 -32.86 25.34 -36.88
C LEU A 698 -33.76 25.73 -35.69
N LEU A 699 -35.02 25.26 -35.66
CA LEU A 699 -35.93 25.47 -34.52
C LEU A 699 -35.29 24.96 -33.23
N LEU A 700 -34.74 23.74 -33.20
CA LEU A 700 -34.07 23.25 -32.00
C LEU A 700 -32.85 24.09 -31.62
N ALA A 701 -32.06 24.54 -32.59
CA ALA A 701 -30.92 25.44 -32.32
C ALA A 701 -31.36 26.76 -31.67
N LEU A 702 -32.45 27.37 -32.15
CA LEU A 702 -33.01 28.59 -31.53
C LEU A 702 -33.53 28.34 -30.10
N LEU A 703 -34.16 27.19 -29.85
CA LEU A 703 -34.63 26.79 -28.51
C LEU A 703 -33.49 26.47 -27.54
N VAL A 704 -32.33 26.03 -28.05
CA VAL A 704 -31.10 25.84 -27.26
C VAL A 704 -30.48 27.19 -26.92
N ALA A 705 -30.46 28.12 -27.87
CA ALA A 705 -29.85 29.44 -27.73
C ALA A 705 -30.55 30.31 -26.68
N THR A 706 -31.89 30.37 -26.67
CA THR A 706 -32.64 31.16 -25.67
C THR A 706 -34.08 30.67 -25.50
N GLN A 707 -34.82 31.32 -24.60
CA GLN A 707 -36.27 31.18 -24.45
C GLN A 707 -36.99 32.22 -25.32
N TRP A 708 -38.10 31.82 -25.91
CA TRP A 708 -38.85 32.62 -26.86
C TRP A 708 -40.34 32.71 -26.50
N GLU A 709 -40.92 33.89 -26.69
CA GLU A 709 -42.37 33.97 -26.90
C GLU A 709 -42.74 33.40 -28.27
N LYS A 710 -43.99 32.98 -28.41
CA LYS A 710 -44.40 32.21 -29.60
C LYS A 710 -44.28 33.05 -30.88
N GLU A 711 -44.70 34.30 -30.81
CA GLU A 711 -44.73 35.24 -31.93
C GLU A 711 -43.31 35.53 -32.43
N ASP A 712 -42.37 35.81 -31.52
CA ASP A 712 -40.96 36.08 -31.85
C ASP A 712 -40.27 34.85 -32.48
N LEU A 713 -40.59 33.65 -31.99
CA LEU A 713 -40.04 32.40 -32.55
C LEU A 713 -40.58 32.11 -33.96
N LEU A 714 -41.84 32.46 -34.24
CA LEU A 714 -42.43 32.35 -35.58
C LEU A 714 -41.75 33.31 -36.56
N GLU A 715 -41.48 34.54 -36.11
CA GLU A 715 -40.77 35.56 -36.89
C GLU A 715 -39.33 35.13 -37.17
N ALA A 716 -38.58 34.71 -36.14
CA ALA A 716 -37.21 34.24 -36.29
C ALA A 716 -37.09 33.08 -37.29
N LEU A 717 -38.04 32.12 -37.26
CA LEU A 717 -38.06 31.01 -38.21
C LEU A 717 -38.62 31.36 -39.60
N SER A 718 -39.26 32.53 -39.74
CA SER A 718 -40.01 32.92 -40.94
C SER A 718 -41.01 31.82 -41.38
N VAL A 719 -41.90 31.42 -40.47
CA VAL A 719 -42.90 30.35 -40.70
C VAL A 719 -44.30 30.74 -40.27
N SER A 720 -45.31 30.15 -40.92
CA SER A 720 -46.71 30.28 -40.48
C SER A 720 -46.98 29.49 -39.18
N PRO A 721 -48.03 29.82 -38.41
CA PRO A 721 -48.41 29.05 -37.22
C PRO A 721 -48.69 27.56 -37.50
N GLY A 722 -49.17 27.23 -38.70
CA GLY A 722 -49.43 25.85 -39.14
C GLY A 722 -48.13 25.08 -39.40
N GLU A 723 -47.18 25.70 -40.10
CA GLU A 723 -45.85 25.14 -40.36
C GLU A 723 -45.06 24.96 -39.06
N PHE A 724 -45.09 25.94 -38.16
CA PHE A 724 -44.49 25.83 -36.83
C PHE A 724 -44.99 24.63 -36.04
N ARG A 725 -46.31 24.36 -36.08
CA ARG A 725 -46.87 23.18 -35.41
C ARG A 725 -46.25 21.89 -35.93
N VAL A 726 -45.99 21.79 -37.24
CA VAL A 726 -45.34 20.63 -37.86
C VAL A 726 -43.89 20.52 -37.40
N LEU A 727 -43.12 21.61 -37.45
CA LEU A 727 -41.72 21.65 -37.02
C LEU A 727 -41.59 21.33 -35.53
N TRP A 728 -42.44 21.92 -34.68
CA TRP A 728 -42.48 21.68 -33.25
C TRP A 728 -42.65 20.20 -32.91
N TRP A 729 -43.64 19.54 -33.53
CA TRP A 729 -43.85 18.11 -33.29
C TRP A 729 -42.79 17.22 -33.90
N GLU A 730 -42.14 17.63 -35.00
CA GLU A 730 -40.96 16.94 -35.52
C GLU A 730 -39.83 16.96 -34.50
N VAL A 731 -39.51 18.13 -33.92
CA VAL A 731 -38.48 18.25 -32.89
C VAL A 731 -38.86 17.46 -31.63
N VAL A 732 -40.08 17.60 -31.13
CA VAL A 732 -40.54 16.84 -29.94
C VAL A 732 -40.42 15.34 -30.16
N ASN A 733 -40.91 14.82 -31.29
CA ASN A 733 -40.85 13.38 -31.57
C ASN A 733 -39.42 12.89 -31.86
N ALA A 734 -38.54 13.77 -32.34
CA ALA A 734 -37.13 13.45 -32.52
C ALA A 734 -36.40 13.28 -31.18
N LEU A 735 -36.73 14.12 -30.18
CA LEU A 735 -36.17 14.02 -28.83
C LEU A 735 -36.86 12.95 -27.97
N GLU A 736 -38.14 12.72 -28.20
CA GLU A 736 -39.01 11.84 -27.40
C GLU A 736 -39.81 10.88 -28.31
N PRO A 737 -39.17 9.86 -28.90
CA PRO A 737 -39.78 9.00 -29.92
C PRO A 737 -41.02 8.23 -29.43
N ASP A 738 -41.05 7.84 -28.14
CA ASP A 738 -42.12 7.03 -27.55
C ASP A 738 -43.10 7.83 -26.68
N ARG A 739 -43.22 9.15 -26.93
CA ARG A 739 -44.07 10.04 -26.14
C ARG A 739 -45.56 9.66 -26.25
N PRO A 740 -46.26 9.48 -25.11
CA PRO A 740 -47.71 9.28 -25.09
C PRO A 740 -48.47 10.46 -25.73
N ARG A 741 -49.58 10.16 -26.39
CA ARG A 741 -50.47 11.18 -26.94
C ARG A 741 -50.98 12.10 -25.83
N GLY A 742 -50.87 13.41 -26.05
CA GLY A 742 -51.33 14.43 -25.09
C GLY A 742 -50.35 14.74 -23.95
N ALA A 743 -49.28 13.97 -23.75
CA ALA A 743 -48.25 14.29 -22.75
C ALA A 743 -47.51 15.58 -23.12
N ARG A 744 -47.19 16.43 -22.14
CA ARG A 744 -46.32 17.59 -22.38
C ARG A 744 -44.90 17.10 -22.72
N PRO A 745 -44.14 17.80 -23.58
CA PRO A 745 -42.74 17.50 -23.81
C PRO A 745 -41.95 17.54 -22.50
N TYR A 746 -41.02 16.61 -22.34
CA TYR A 746 -40.12 16.49 -21.20
C TYR A 746 -38.87 17.37 -21.36
N PHE A 747 -38.27 17.40 -22.56
CA PHE A 747 -37.03 18.16 -22.80
C PHE A 747 -37.28 19.60 -23.24
N LEU A 748 -38.52 19.98 -23.54
CA LEU A 748 -38.87 21.30 -24.07
C LEU A 748 -39.97 21.98 -23.26
N ARG A 749 -39.84 23.30 -23.08
CA ARG A 749 -40.84 24.19 -22.49
C ARG A 749 -41.73 24.78 -23.60
N GLN A 750 -42.99 25.04 -23.28
CA GLN A 750 -43.96 25.65 -24.21
C GLN A 750 -44.30 27.11 -23.88
N LYS A 751 -44.03 27.57 -22.64
CA LYS A 751 -44.32 28.93 -22.17
C LYS A 751 -43.27 29.37 -21.13
N PRO A 752 -42.30 30.21 -21.51
CA PRO A 752 -41.88 30.47 -22.90
C PRO A 752 -41.34 29.19 -23.58
N TYR A 753 -41.23 29.21 -24.92
CA TYR A 753 -40.65 28.13 -25.71
C TYR A 753 -39.14 28.06 -25.51
N GLY A 754 -38.60 26.88 -25.20
CA GLY A 754 -37.16 26.72 -25.05
C GLY A 754 -36.76 25.34 -24.53
N LEU A 755 -35.47 25.10 -24.39
CA LEU A 755 -34.94 23.88 -23.80
C LEU A 755 -35.20 23.82 -22.28
N PHE A 756 -35.65 22.67 -21.78
CA PHE A 756 -35.75 22.43 -20.33
C PHE A 756 -34.39 21.95 -19.79
N ARG A 757 -33.49 22.92 -19.56
CA ARG A 757 -32.10 22.70 -19.15
C ARG A 757 -31.94 21.96 -17.81
N GLN A 758 -32.97 21.94 -16.96
CA GLN A 758 -32.93 21.24 -15.67
C GLN A 758 -33.16 19.71 -15.78
N ALA A 759 -33.41 19.17 -16.98
CA ALA A 759 -33.56 17.73 -17.18
C ALA A 759 -32.21 17.00 -16.96
N PRO A 760 -32.08 16.08 -15.98
CA PRO A 760 -30.83 15.36 -15.74
C PRO A 760 -30.36 14.47 -16.90
N GLU A 761 -31.28 14.10 -17.80
CA GLU A 761 -31.02 13.28 -18.98
C GLU A 761 -30.57 14.11 -20.20
N LEU A 762 -30.51 15.44 -20.08
CA LEU A 762 -30.07 16.34 -21.13
C LEU A 762 -28.60 16.69 -20.91
N TYR A 763 -27.76 16.38 -21.89
CA TYR A 763 -26.40 16.90 -21.98
C TYR A 763 -26.34 18.00 -23.03
N LEU A 764 -25.80 19.15 -22.65
CA LEU A 764 -25.53 20.28 -23.53
C LEU A 764 -24.07 20.67 -23.38
N ASP A 765 -23.30 20.58 -24.46
CA ASP A 765 -21.86 20.88 -24.44
C ASP A 765 -21.52 22.33 -24.09
N LEU A 766 -22.43 23.29 -24.32
CA LEU A 766 -22.27 24.68 -23.83
C LEU A 766 -22.14 24.78 -22.31
N GLU A 767 -22.69 23.82 -21.57
CA GLU A 767 -22.68 23.81 -20.11
C GLU A 767 -21.55 22.92 -19.55
N ASP A 768 -20.78 22.27 -20.44
CA ASP A 768 -19.67 21.40 -20.07
C ASP A 768 -18.35 22.20 -20.03
N PRO A 769 -17.77 22.46 -18.84
CA PRO A 769 -16.53 23.22 -18.72
C PRO A 769 -15.32 22.50 -19.34
N LYS A 770 -15.44 21.20 -19.63
CA LYS A 770 -14.39 20.39 -20.29
C LYS A 770 -14.57 20.31 -21.81
N ALA A 771 -15.67 20.82 -22.35
CA ALA A 771 -15.87 20.82 -23.79
C ALA A 771 -14.81 21.69 -24.49
N PRO A 772 -14.31 21.25 -25.67
CA PRO A 772 -13.33 22.03 -26.42
C PRO A 772 -13.93 23.36 -26.87
N LEU A 773 -13.14 24.41 -26.77
CA LEU A 773 -13.52 25.75 -27.20
C LEU A 773 -13.67 25.78 -28.73
N ALA A 774 -14.88 26.03 -29.21
CA ALA A 774 -15.20 26.19 -30.62
C ALA A 774 -16.41 27.13 -30.79
N PRO A 775 -16.57 27.80 -31.95
CA PRO A 775 -17.77 28.57 -32.24
C PRO A 775 -19.02 27.67 -32.20
N PRO A 776 -20.07 28.03 -31.45
CA PRO A 776 -21.30 27.27 -31.45
C PRO A 776 -22.10 27.48 -32.74
N TYR A 777 -22.99 26.52 -33.03
CA TYR A 777 -23.94 26.53 -34.15
C TYR A 777 -23.33 26.55 -35.57
N LEU A 778 -22.05 26.19 -35.70
CA LEU A 778 -21.37 26.13 -37.00
C LEU A 778 -22.17 25.28 -38.01
N GLY A 779 -22.38 25.82 -39.21
CA GLY A 779 -23.16 25.17 -40.28
C GLY A 779 -24.68 25.39 -40.21
N LEU A 780 -25.15 26.32 -39.37
CA LEU A 780 -26.53 26.83 -39.39
C LEU A 780 -26.53 28.33 -39.68
N ASP A 781 -26.99 28.72 -40.87
CA ASP A 781 -27.04 30.13 -41.28
C ASP A 781 -28.26 30.84 -40.69
N HIS A 782 -28.06 31.63 -39.62
CA HIS A 782 -29.11 32.44 -39.02
C HIS A 782 -28.54 33.64 -38.24
N PRO A 783 -28.96 34.90 -38.54
CA PRO A 783 -28.36 36.11 -37.95
C PRO A 783 -28.31 36.10 -36.42
N PHE A 784 -29.39 35.68 -35.77
CA PHE A 784 -29.44 35.57 -34.30
C PHE A 784 -28.43 34.54 -33.75
N LEU A 785 -28.23 33.40 -34.44
CA LEU A 785 -27.28 32.39 -33.97
C LEU A 785 -25.84 32.83 -34.16
N ASP A 786 -25.56 33.60 -35.22
CA ASP A 786 -24.25 34.24 -35.43
C ASP A 786 -23.93 35.24 -34.32
N GLU A 787 -24.91 36.06 -33.92
CA GLU A 787 -24.79 36.99 -32.78
C GLU A 787 -24.55 36.25 -31.47
N VAL A 788 -25.32 35.20 -31.18
CA VAL A 788 -25.14 34.36 -29.99
C VAL A 788 -23.75 33.69 -30.00
N SER A 789 -23.30 33.22 -31.15
CA SER A 789 -21.99 32.59 -31.31
C SER A 789 -20.84 33.57 -31.02
N ARG A 790 -20.92 34.80 -31.54
CA ARG A 790 -19.96 35.87 -31.22
C ARG A 790 -19.98 36.24 -29.74
N ALA A 791 -21.16 36.42 -29.16
CA ALA A 791 -21.31 36.77 -27.74
C ALA A 791 -20.70 35.68 -26.83
N TYR A 792 -20.96 34.40 -27.11
CA TYR A 792 -20.39 33.28 -26.37
C TYR A 792 -18.86 33.25 -26.44
N LEU A 793 -18.28 33.41 -27.63
CA LEU A 793 -16.83 33.43 -27.80
C LEU A 793 -16.20 34.61 -27.05
N GLU A 794 -16.84 35.78 -27.07
CA GLU A 794 -16.35 36.96 -26.37
C GLU A 794 -16.44 36.83 -24.85
N GLU A 795 -17.51 36.21 -24.33
CA GLU A 795 -17.64 35.88 -22.91
C GLU A 795 -16.56 34.89 -22.46
N ARG A 796 -16.38 33.78 -23.18
CA ARG A 796 -15.32 32.79 -22.87
C ARG A 796 -13.94 33.42 -22.96
N ARG A 797 -13.71 34.30 -23.93
CA ARG A 797 -12.48 35.07 -24.02
C ARG A 797 -12.25 35.92 -22.77
N ARG A 798 -13.25 36.67 -22.30
CA ARG A 798 -13.16 37.47 -21.07
C ARG A 798 -12.84 36.61 -19.84
N GLU A 799 -13.40 35.42 -19.73
CA GLU A 799 -13.08 34.47 -18.66
C GLU A 799 -11.62 33.99 -18.73
N LEU A 800 -11.15 33.60 -19.91
CA LEU A 800 -9.76 33.16 -20.12
C LEU A 800 -8.74 34.26 -19.77
N LEU A 801 -9.05 35.52 -20.09
CA LEU A 801 -8.23 36.69 -19.73
C LEU A 801 -8.19 36.98 -18.21
N GLN A 802 -9.10 36.41 -17.42
CA GLN A 802 -9.07 36.54 -15.96
C GLN A 802 -8.28 35.39 -15.30
N SER A 803 -7.95 34.34 -16.04
CA SER A 803 -7.23 33.19 -15.51
C SER A 803 -5.76 33.50 -15.20
N PRO A 804 -5.18 32.95 -14.12
CA PRO A 804 -3.75 33.05 -13.85
C PRO A 804 -2.91 32.06 -14.69
N ARG A 805 -3.52 31.14 -15.46
CA ARG A 805 -2.81 30.07 -16.18
C ARG A 805 -2.37 30.48 -17.58
N LEU A 806 -1.11 30.24 -17.93
CA LEU A 806 -0.53 30.62 -19.22
C LEU A 806 -1.28 30.01 -20.41
N GLU A 807 -1.74 28.78 -20.28
CA GLU A 807 -2.47 28.04 -21.31
C GLU A 807 -3.80 28.73 -21.69
N ASP A 808 -4.46 29.35 -20.70
CA ASP A 808 -5.73 30.04 -20.91
C ASP A 808 -5.52 31.35 -21.69
N TRP A 809 -4.41 32.06 -21.47
CA TRP A 809 -4.03 33.24 -22.25
C TRP A 809 -3.74 32.90 -23.72
N LEU A 810 -3.09 31.76 -23.96
CA LEU A 810 -2.84 31.27 -25.32
C LEU A 810 -4.15 30.90 -26.03
N LEU A 811 -5.11 30.29 -25.31
CA LEU A 811 -6.45 30.03 -25.83
C LEU A 811 -7.22 31.34 -26.11
N ALA A 812 -7.10 32.36 -25.26
CA ALA A 812 -7.71 33.67 -25.49
C ALA A 812 -7.17 34.35 -26.75
N LEU A 813 -5.86 34.23 -27.00
CA LEU A 813 -5.23 34.71 -28.24
C LEU A 813 -5.71 33.93 -29.47
N ARG A 814 -6.03 32.63 -29.36
CA ARG A 814 -6.63 31.89 -30.49
C ARG A 814 -8.01 32.42 -30.87
N LEU A 815 -8.77 32.96 -29.92
CA LEU A 815 -10.09 33.56 -30.18
C LEU A 815 -10.00 34.94 -30.83
N ASP A 816 -9.01 35.74 -30.43
CA ASP A 816 -8.68 37.02 -31.06
C ASP A 816 -7.17 37.14 -31.23
N PRO A 817 -6.64 36.64 -32.37
CA PRO A 817 -5.21 36.67 -32.63
C PRO A 817 -4.65 38.09 -32.77
N LEU A 818 -5.51 39.10 -32.90
CA LEU A 818 -5.12 40.49 -33.05
C LEU A 818 -5.04 41.26 -31.72
N ASP A 819 -5.26 40.61 -30.58
CA ASP A 819 -5.11 41.27 -29.28
C ASP A 819 -3.63 41.49 -28.90
N GLU A 820 -3.22 42.75 -28.88
CA GLU A 820 -1.86 43.17 -28.54
C GLU A 820 -1.52 43.04 -27.06
N GLU A 821 -2.51 43.19 -26.17
CA GLU A 821 -2.32 43.11 -24.73
C GLU A 821 -2.05 41.67 -24.29
N VAL A 822 -2.79 40.72 -24.85
CA VAL A 822 -2.57 39.28 -24.66
C VAL A 822 -1.22 38.84 -25.21
N LEU A 823 -0.90 39.27 -26.44
CA LEU A 823 0.36 38.95 -27.09
C LEU A 823 1.55 39.47 -26.26
N LYS A 824 1.47 40.72 -25.79
CA LYS A 824 2.51 41.33 -24.93
C LYS A 824 2.69 40.57 -23.62
N ARG A 825 1.61 40.04 -23.05
CA ARG A 825 1.65 39.26 -21.81
C ARG A 825 2.23 37.85 -22.00
N LEU A 826 2.09 37.27 -23.20
CA LEU A 826 2.69 35.98 -23.57
C LEU A 826 4.17 36.10 -23.98
N CYS A 827 4.67 37.30 -24.30
CA CYS A 827 6.09 37.54 -24.57
C CYS A 827 6.97 37.24 -23.34
N GLY A 828 8.08 36.53 -23.55
CA GLY A 828 9.00 36.09 -22.49
C GLY A 828 8.57 34.81 -21.77
N THR A 829 7.46 34.20 -22.18
CA THR A 829 6.96 32.92 -21.63
C THR A 829 7.27 31.76 -22.58
N PRO A 830 7.19 30.49 -22.13
CA PRO A 830 7.33 29.33 -23.01
C PRO A 830 6.33 29.28 -24.17
N ALA A 831 5.21 30.01 -24.10
CA ALA A 831 4.17 30.05 -25.13
C ALA A 831 4.40 31.11 -26.22
N GLN A 832 5.45 31.94 -26.12
CA GLN A 832 5.70 33.07 -27.03
C GLN A 832 5.76 32.66 -28.51
N GLU A 833 6.46 31.57 -28.83
CA GLU A 833 6.63 31.13 -30.22
C GLU A 833 5.29 30.77 -30.87
N GLU A 834 4.42 30.08 -30.12
CA GLU A 834 3.08 29.74 -30.58
C GLU A 834 2.19 30.98 -30.71
N ALA A 835 2.28 31.91 -29.77
CA ALA A 835 1.55 33.18 -29.80
C ALA A 835 1.88 34.02 -31.05
N LEU A 836 3.17 34.12 -31.40
CA LEU A 836 3.63 34.84 -32.59
C LEU A 836 3.18 34.15 -33.88
N ARG A 837 3.20 32.81 -33.94
CA ARG A 837 2.68 32.05 -35.09
C ARG A 837 1.18 32.28 -35.30
N LEU A 838 0.40 32.29 -34.22
CA LEU A 838 -1.05 32.58 -34.28
C LEU A 838 -1.32 33.98 -34.82
N ARG A 839 -0.60 34.99 -34.31
CA ARG A 839 -0.66 36.38 -34.79
C ARG A 839 -0.29 36.48 -36.27
N GLN A 840 0.83 35.88 -36.67
CA GLN A 840 1.32 35.92 -38.04
C GLN A 840 0.30 35.31 -39.00
N ARG A 841 -0.24 34.14 -38.67
CA ARG A 841 -1.27 33.49 -39.49
C ARG A 841 -2.52 34.37 -39.66
N ALA A 842 -2.97 35.03 -38.60
CA ALA A 842 -4.11 35.92 -38.69
C ALA A 842 -3.84 37.18 -39.54
N LEU A 843 -2.63 37.74 -39.46
CA LEU A 843 -2.21 38.86 -40.31
C LEU A 843 -2.15 38.44 -41.79
N GLU A 844 -1.63 37.24 -42.08
CA GLU A 844 -1.62 36.65 -43.42
C GLU A 844 -3.03 36.43 -43.98
N GLU A 845 -3.95 35.91 -43.17
CA GLU A 845 -5.37 35.71 -43.53
C GLU A 845 -6.08 37.04 -43.83
N LEU A 846 -5.64 38.15 -43.24
CA LEU A 846 -6.16 39.50 -43.47
C LEU A 846 -5.44 40.28 -44.59
N GLY A 847 -4.44 39.67 -45.25
CA GLY A 847 -3.64 40.31 -46.28
C GLY A 847 -2.73 41.45 -45.76
N LEU A 848 -2.52 41.49 -44.44
CA LEU A 848 -1.62 42.43 -43.77
C LEU A 848 -0.22 41.80 -43.73
N LYS A 849 0.79 42.47 -44.29
CA LYS A 849 2.18 42.01 -44.13
C LYS A 849 2.57 42.08 -42.65
N ALA A 850 3.13 40.97 -42.15
CA ALA A 850 3.55 40.77 -40.77
C ALA A 850 4.38 41.91 -40.18
#